data_AF-A0A6I1QHR2-F1
#
_entry.id   AF-A0A6I1QHR2-F1
#
_cell.length_a   1.000
_cell.length_b   1.000
_cell.length_c   1.000
_cell.angle_alpha   90.00
_cell.angle_beta   90.00
_cell.angle_gamma   90.00
#
_symmetry.space_group_name_H-M   'P 1'
#
loop_
_entity.id
_entity.type
_entity.pdbx_description
1 polymer ?
#
loop_
_entity_poly.entity_id
_entity_poly.type
_entity_poly.pdbx_seq_one_letter_code
_entity_poly.pdbx_strand_id
1 'polypeptide(L)'
;MNKNILAMLIGLALVGCNDSTTDNDTADTPDNSIPATPIEPANPVTPPGDENPGDENPGEENPGEENPGEGTPEEPPVEVESDVPSVSAMPEGVKTLLTSDPAECTETVSEIDMNETALAAGTVICIEDGTYTEANLKFGGIGTEEAPIKVRAVTPGEVIITGEAKVVMGGEHVQLHGLVFDGPESSSSKLLETRFGSTEMCNHCRISENVFLNVDGDQNLTSDSSDNGVWIALYGQHNWLDHNIFSGKTTGNPMVSLLRESGLMDEGNGGLAEYTTVYANYFANRPPTNGKLYAGSSDNDYEAIRTGLSETHHYAGNSFIVGNLFERIQGEAEVISNKASNNVIAQNTVRNSYGSITNRHGNHNNVSNNFVFGDGNPYAGGLRLVDDGHIVANNYIEGARYKSSTHHGGIVLLGGDGSGDGGNGYQQLENVHVAFNTVVDSVNSINIDGGGKSDQPNQIYFANNIVDQAIGPVYVGTDRGWASDSVVVGNIVNGDSFADTDNVSGTTASVDLAKGIDGLYRPSESSSIDATEYDKGEFAAISIDMDGLARNEATLAGADDVTNGTPLLEPLTYADVGPKSYDFEKPAAIINEVAIENYAFAEGTEGWSGNANTTNVDTFSYGSSIVVEGSDESLSQTVTLLPNIPHAVTAFVKGQYNITVGQHTFNGEASDSDYQLVTHEFTTESDEAESQLSLALATEVTVETVQDGNFTDGISSDWDTVENDSAGFGDVGSSSDSAISGKSARIRFKDNKDDDLNDLNEYTATPGISQKITDIPVNKDMTFGLYYSDQKGDDSVTTLHIGLKDSLGNILKEERVHVRDLDDAAQGTNKSHFKQVSLDFNNGDNTEVEIFAYMEIDTTDMTAVTAQQEGDELEVRVDEFTLSYKGTPDSDGKAYFDEVRIINRVNAK
;
A
#
# COMPACT_ATOMS: atom_id res chain seq x y z
N MET A 1 33.52 -15.80 -49.54
CA MET A 1 32.82 -16.85 -50.31
C MET A 1 32.00 -17.67 -49.31
N ASN A 2 30.68 -17.45 -49.29
CA ASN A 2 29.55 -18.21 -48.73
C ASN A 2 29.61 -19.05 -47.43
N LYS A 3 28.64 -18.72 -46.54
CA LYS A 3 27.73 -19.59 -45.72
C LYS A 3 28.37 -20.32 -44.51
N ASN A 4 27.89 -20.29 -43.25
CA ASN A 4 26.56 -20.04 -42.65
C ASN A 4 26.67 -19.54 -41.18
N ILE A 5 25.60 -18.91 -40.68
CA ILE A 5 25.34 -18.36 -39.33
C ILE A 5 24.44 -19.32 -38.51
N LEU A 6 24.57 -19.40 -37.17
CA LEU A 6 23.43 -19.32 -36.23
C LEU A 6 23.85 -18.99 -34.78
N ALA A 7 23.10 -18.05 -34.19
CA ALA A 7 23.16 -17.53 -32.82
C ALA A 7 22.12 -18.20 -31.91
N MET A 8 22.32 -18.12 -30.59
CA MET A 8 21.32 -18.42 -29.56
C MET A 8 20.92 -17.11 -28.88
N LEU A 9 19.61 -16.85 -28.79
CA LEU A 9 19.01 -15.69 -28.16
C LEU A 9 17.81 -16.16 -27.31
N ILE A 10 17.63 -15.43 -26.23
CA ILE A 10 16.64 -15.47 -25.14
C ILE A 10 15.21 -15.25 -25.66
N GLY A 11 14.20 -15.73 -24.92
CA GLY A 11 12.81 -15.32 -25.10
C GLY A 11 11.88 -15.79 -23.97
N LEU A 12 11.45 -14.84 -23.15
CA LEU A 12 10.32 -14.91 -22.21
C LEU A 12 9.13 -14.16 -22.82
N ALA A 13 7.92 -14.64 -22.51
CA ALA A 13 6.59 -14.00 -22.52
C ALA A 13 6.05 -13.29 -23.78
N LEU A 14 4.85 -13.72 -24.24
CA LEU A 14 3.62 -12.90 -24.25
C LEU A 14 2.40 -13.72 -24.75
N VAL A 15 1.29 -13.56 -24.02
CA VAL A 15 -0.07 -14.03 -24.32
C VAL A 15 -0.86 -12.83 -24.87
N GLY A 16 -1.77 -13.05 -25.83
CA GLY A 16 -2.76 -12.05 -26.25
C GLY A 16 -3.63 -12.43 -27.47
N CYS A 17 -4.82 -12.98 -27.17
CA CYS A 17 -6.15 -12.88 -27.83
C CYS A 17 -6.42 -13.11 -29.34
N ASN A 18 -7.46 -13.96 -29.56
CA ASN A 18 -8.50 -14.04 -30.62
C ASN A 18 -8.20 -13.64 -32.09
N ASP A 19 -8.37 -14.59 -33.03
CA ASP A 19 -9.60 -14.71 -33.85
C ASP A 19 -9.58 -15.86 -34.88
N SER A 20 -10.72 -16.56 -34.93
CA SER A 20 -11.39 -17.38 -35.96
C SER A 20 -10.70 -18.04 -37.19
N THR A 21 -11.14 -19.30 -37.43
CA THR A 21 -11.36 -20.05 -38.69
C THR A 21 -10.45 -21.22 -39.11
N THR A 22 -11.04 -22.42 -38.93
CA THR A 22 -11.16 -23.59 -39.83
C THR A 22 -10.01 -24.61 -40.04
N ASP A 23 -10.40 -25.85 -39.70
CA ASP A 23 -10.16 -27.16 -40.33
C ASP A 23 -9.02 -28.10 -39.85
N ASN A 24 -9.48 -29.14 -39.14
CA ASN A 24 -9.19 -30.58 -39.24
C ASN A 24 -7.72 -31.07 -39.27
N ASP A 25 -7.31 -31.86 -38.26
CA ASP A 25 -7.34 -33.34 -38.38
C ASP A 25 -6.91 -34.07 -37.09
N THR A 26 -7.76 -35.01 -36.69
CA THR A 26 -7.52 -36.32 -36.04
C THR A 26 -6.80 -36.44 -34.68
N ALA A 27 -7.57 -37.05 -33.76
CA ALA A 27 -7.20 -37.61 -32.48
C ALA A 27 -6.20 -38.79 -32.55
N ASP A 28 -5.42 -38.95 -31.47
CA ASP A 28 -5.09 -40.25 -30.89
C ASP A 28 -4.76 -40.10 -29.39
N THR A 29 -5.44 -40.92 -28.59
CA THR A 29 -5.43 -41.02 -27.12
C THR A 29 -4.19 -41.71 -26.52
N PRO A 30 -3.99 -41.66 -25.18
CA PRO A 30 -2.70 -41.77 -24.51
C PRO A 30 -2.40 -43.17 -23.93
N ASP A 31 -1.15 -43.43 -23.57
CA ASP A 31 -0.80 -44.48 -22.61
C ASP A 31 0.45 -44.14 -21.77
N ASN A 32 0.34 -44.54 -20.51
CA ASN A 32 1.18 -44.38 -19.33
C ASN A 32 2.54 -45.10 -19.41
N SER A 33 3.55 -44.58 -18.68
CA SER A 33 4.21 -45.37 -17.61
C SER A 33 5.37 -44.67 -16.83
N ILE A 34 5.14 -44.43 -15.51
CA ILE A 34 5.92 -44.83 -14.30
C ILE A 34 7.40 -44.33 -14.12
N PRO A 35 7.98 -44.10 -12.91
CA PRO A 35 7.49 -43.69 -11.56
C PRO A 35 8.27 -42.52 -10.90
N ALA A 36 7.70 -41.92 -9.85
CA ALA A 36 8.43 -41.12 -8.86
C ALA A 36 9.10 -42.02 -7.80
N THR A 37 10.33 -41.67 -7.40
CA THR A 37 11.06 -42.30 -6.27
C THR A 37 11.23 -41.25 -5.15
N PRO A 38 11.01 -41.59 -3.86
CA PRO A 38 11.17 -40.67 -2.74
C PRO A 38 12.61 -40.66 -2.21
N ILE A 39 13.09 -39.52 -1.71
CA ILE A 39 14.33 -39.42 -0.92
C ILE A 39 14.01 -38.78 0.44
N GLU A 40 14.43 -39.50 1.48
CA GLU A 40 14.28 -39.24 2.92
C GLU A 40 15.23 -38.14 3.47
N PRO A 41 14.95 -37.61 4.68
CA PRO A 41 15.66 -36.49 5.30
C PRO A 41 16.97 -36.88 5.99
N ALA A 42 17.95 -35.96 6.01
CA ALA A 42 19.21 -36.13 6.73
C ALA A 42 19.14 -35.54 8.16
N ASN A 43 19.60 -36.34 9.13
CA ASN A 43 19.63 -36.08 10.58
C ASN A 43 20.77 -35.14 11.04
N PRO A 44 20.66 -34.56 12.27
CA PRO A 44 21.55 -33.51 12.80
C PRO A 44 22.86 -34.05 13.39
N VAL A 45 23.90 -33.20 13.41
CA VAL A 45 25.23 -33.51 13.97
C VAL A 45 25.42 -32.80 15.32
N THR A 46 25.63 -33.59 16.38
CA THR A 46 26.04 -33.18 17.73
C THR A 46 27.57 -33.16 17.91
N PRO A 47 28.12 -32.36 18.85
CA PRO A 47 29.56 -32.13 19.02
C PRO A 47 30.26 -33.25 19.83
N PRO A 48 31.58 -33.49 19.67
CA PRO A 48 32.29 -34.47 20.49
C PRO A 48 33.03 -33.82 21.67
N GLY A 49 32.85 -34.43 22.84
CA GLY A 49 33.67 -34.22 24.05
C GLY A 49 34.65 -35.38 24.29
N ASP A 50 35.80 -35.00 24.83
CA ASP A 50 36.82 -35.70 25.64
C ASP A 50 36.79 -37.23 25.77
N GLU A 51 37.88 -37.89 25.34
CA GLU A 51 38.59 -38.96 26.09
C GLU A 51 40.07 -39.08 25.61
N ASN A 52 41.01 -39.12 26.55
CA ASN A 52 42.44 -39.42 26.39
C ASN A 52 42.69 -40.85 26.94
N PRO A 53 43.55 -41.71 26.36
CA PRO A 53 44.95 -41.79 26.82
C PRO A 53 46.02 -42.29 25.79
N GLY A 54 47.24 -41.71 25.87
CA GLY A 54 48.48 -42.48 26.01
C GLY A 54 49.47 -42.63 24.82
N ASP A 55 50.68 -42.07 25.02
CA ASP A 55 52.04 -42.57 24.63
C ASP A 55 52.37 -42.78 23.12
N GLU A 56 53.49 -42.36 22.51
CA GLU A 56 54.86 -42.01 22.92
C GLU A 56 55.52 -41.02 21.91
N ASN A 57 56.45 -40.19 22.44
CA ASN A 57 57.50 -39.27 21.91
C ASN A 57 58.25 -39.61 20.57
N PRO A 58 59.26 -38.83 20.07
CA PRO A 58 59.68 -37.42 20.31
C PRO A 58 60.17 -36.60 19.06
N GLY A 59 60.32 -35.28 19.25
CA GLY A 59 61.43 -34.47 18.71
C GLY A 59 61.02 -33.38 17.71
N GLU A 60 61.44 -32.12 17.81
CA GLU A 60 62.37 -31.40 18.71
C GLU A 60 62.15 -29.89 18.45
N GLU A 61 62.14 -29.08 19.53
CA GLU A 61 62.72 -27.72 19.71
C GLU A 61 62.35 -26.58 18.72
N ASN A 62 61.96 -25.34 19.10
CA ASN A 62 62.27 -24.47 20.26
C ASN A 62 61.56 -23.08 20.06
N PRO A 63 61.72 -22.04 20.91
CA PRO A 63 61.01 -21.73 22.18
C PRO A 63 60.32 -20.33 22.22
N GLY A 64 59.43 -20.10 23.19
CA GLY A 64 59.03 -18.74 23.59
C GLY A 64 57.65 -18.62 24.24
N GLU A 65 57.55 -19.01 25.51
CA GLU A 65 56.37 -18.77 26.36
C GLU A 65 56.25 -17.28 26.73
N GLU A 66 55.11 -16.66 26.41
CA GLU A 66 54.51 -15.60 27.21
C GLU A 66 53.11 -16.04 27.66
N ASN A 67 52.79 -15.72 28.91
CA ASN A 67 51.66 -16.19 29.70
C ASN A 67 50.32 -15.62 29.18
N PRO A 68 49.23 -16.40 29.09
CA PRO A 68 47.91 -15.87 28.74
C PRO A 68 47.26 -15.30 30.00
N GLY A 69 47.09 -13.99 30.06
CA GLY A 69 46.52 -13.34 31.24
C GLY A 69 46.45 -11.84 31.12
N GLU A 70 45.62 -11.36 30.19
CA GLU A 70 44.85 -10.12 30.27
C GLU A 70 44.04 -10.08 28.97
N GLY A 71 42.76 -10.44 29.05
CA GLY A 71 41.83 -10.09 28.00
C GLY A 71 41.90 -8.57 27.85
N THR A 72 42.11 -8.11 26.62
CA THR A 72 41.77 -6.74 26.25
C THR A 72 40.36 -6.46 26.81
N PRO A 73 40.13 -5.33 27.50
CA PRO A 73 38.76 -4.94 27.81
C PRO A 73 37.99 -5.01 26.49
N GLU A 74 36.88 -5.75 26.45
CA GLU A 74 35.87 -5.47 25.44
C GLU A 74 35.66 -3.96 25.49
N GLU A 75 35.89 -3.29 24.37
CA GLU A 75 35.42 -1.93 24.22
C GLU A 75 33.95 -1.95 24.64
N PRO A 76 33.52 -1.05 25.55
CA PRO A 76 32.11 -0.98 25.90
C PRO A 76 31.31 -0.91 24.58
N PRO A 77 30.17 -1.62 24.49
CA PRO A 77 29.31 -1.51 23.32
C PRO A 77 29.13 -0.04 22.97
N VAL A 78 29.38 0.30 21.71
CA VAL A 78 29.21 1.66 21.22
C VAL A 78 27.72 1.93 21.30
N GLU A 79 27.30 2.84 22.19
CA GLU A 79 25.90 3.26 22.26
C GLU A 79 25.45 3.68 20.86
N VAL A 80 24.32 3.14 20.40
CA VAL A 80 23.74 3.55 19.11
C VAL A 80 23.24 4.98 19.27
N GLU A 81 23.90 5.93 18.60
CA GLU A 81 23.52 7.35 18.65
C GLU A 81 22.05 7.51 18.23
N SER A 82 21.22 8.03 19.12
CA SER A 82 19.76 8.05 18.99
C SER A 82 19.20 9.38 18.48
N ASP A 83 19.91 10.46 18.74
CA ASP A 83 19.45 11.78 18.36
C ASP A 83 19.63 11.98 16.85
N VAL A 84 18.65 12.66 16.25
CA VAL A 84 18.77 13.15 14.88
C VAL A 84 20.13 13.84 14.78
N PRO A 85 20.97 13.53 13.78
CA PRO A 85 22.07 14.42 13.48
C PRO A 85 21.44 15.80 13.34
N SER A 86 21.75 16.69 14.28
CA SER A 86 21.34 18.09 14.25
C SER A 86 21.56 18.59 12.83
N VAL A 87 20.86 19.62 12.39
CA VAL A 87 21.17 20.20 11.08
C VAL A 87 22.66 20.65 10.95
N SER A 88 23.42 20.64 12.05
CA SER A 88 24.90 20.76 12.12
C SER A 88 25.71 19.49 11.81
N ALA A 89 25.08 18.32 11.73
CA ALA A 89 25.67 17.04 11.37
C ALA A 89 25.31 16.61 9.93
N MET A 90 24.37 17.31 9.29
CA MET A 90 24.36 17.41 7.82
C MET A 90 25.69 18.02 7.36
N PRO A 91 26.18 17.68 6.15
CA PRO A 91 27.32 18.39 5.58
C PRO A 91 27.04 19.91 5.54
N GLU A 92 27.88 20.71 6.21
CA GLU A 92 27.68 22.16 6.44
C GLU A 92 27.36 22.94 5.14
N GLY A 93 27.91 22.49 4.01
CA GLY A 93 27.73 23.13 2.71
C GLY A 93 26.34 22.96 2.08
N VAL A 94 25.50 22.04 2.55
CA VAL A 94 24.16 21.75 1.96
C VAL A 94 23.22 22.96 2.09
N LYS A 95 23.35 23.74 3.18
CA LYS A 95 22.59 24.99 3.39
C LYS A 95 23.12 26.18 2.60
N THR A 96 24.28 26.06 1.98
CA THR A 96 24.88 27.15 1.22
C THR A 96 24.29 27.15 -0.18
N LEU A 97 23.53 28.19 -0.54
CA LEU A 97 22.98 28.35 -1.88
C LEU A 97 24.10 28.53 -2.92
N LEU A 98 23.87 28.02 -4.12
CA LEU A 98 24.79 28.22 -5.23
C LEU A 98 24.71 29.67 -5.73
N THR A 99 25.87 30.23 -6.05
CA THR A 99 25.98 31.56 -6.67
C THR A 99 25.45 31.54 -8.11
N SER A 100 24.68 32.56 -8.47
CA SER A 100 24.14 32.78 -9.82
C SER A 100 24.77 33.99 -10.53
N ASP A 101 25.84 34.59 -9.99
CA ASP A 101 26.46 35.80 -10.56
C ASP A 101 26.95 35.55 -12.00
N PRO A 102 26.35 36.20 -13.03
CA PRO A 102 26.76 36.02 -14.43
C PRO A 102 28.24 36.37 -14.69
N ALA A 103 28.89 37.13 -13.81
CA ALA A 103 30.33 37.41 -13.92
C ALA A 103 31.22 36.16 -13.72
N GLU A 104 30.69 35.08 -13.16
CA GLU A 104 31.41 33.80 -13.00
C GLU A 104 31.43 32.95 -14.28
N CYS A 105 30.60 33.26 -15.29
CA CYS A 105 30.51 32.47 -16.51
C CYS A 105 31.86 32.46 -17.25
N THR A 106 32.44 31.27 -17.42
CA THR A 106 33.60 31.04 -18.29
C THR A 106 33.17 31.07 -19.75
N GLU A 107 32.00 30.51 -20.01
CA GLU A 107 31.35 30.45 -21.31
C GLU A 107 29.84 30.66 -21.15
N THR A 108 29.22 31.23 -22.19
CA THR A 108 27.78 31.39 -22.28
C THR A 108 27.30 30.75 -23.59
N VAL A 109 26.29 29.89 -23.51
CA VAL A 109 25.76 29.14 -24.65
C VAL A 109 24.29 29.48 -24.88
N SER A 110 23.91 29.56 -26.15
CA SER A 110 22.53 29.82 -26.59
C SER A 110 21.83 28.57 -27.14
N GLU A 111 22.46 27.40 -27.01
CA GLU A 111 21.97 26.07 -27.41
C GLU A 111 22.39 25.06 -26.33
N ILE A 112 21.55 24.04 -26.05
CA ILE A 112 21.79 23.02 -25.03
C ILE A 112 22.12 21.68 -25.72
N ASP A 113 23.30 21.62 -26.32
CA ASP A 113 23.88 20.38 -26.88
C ASP A 113 25.36 20.34 -26.51
N MET A 114 25.70 19.57 -25.48
CA MET A 114 27.07 19.42 -25.01
C MET A 114 27.44 17.98 -24.72
N ASN A 115 28.69 17.64 -25.03
CA ASN A 115 29.30 16.34 -24.78
C ASN A 115 30.75 16.53 -24.34
N GLU A 116 30.92 17.10 -23.15
CA GLU A 116 32.20 17.55 -22.59
C GLU A 116 32.50 16.85 -21.26
N THR A 117 33.11 15.67 -21.32
CA THR A 117 33.35 14.81 -20.13
C THR A 117 34.67 15.08 -19.41
N ALA A 118 35.41 16.12 -19.81
CA ALA A 118 36.74 16.43 -19.29
C ALA A 118 37.01 17.95 -19.15
N LEU A 119 36.01 18.68 -18.64
CA LEU A 119 36.13 20.11 -18.34
C LEU A 119 37.16 20.37 -17.24
N ALA A 120 37.81 21.52 -17.31
CA ALA A 120 38.79 21.93 -16.30
C ALA A 120 38.08 22.41 -15.01
N ALA A 121 38.70 22.19 -13.86
CA ALA A 121 38.20 22.71 -12.58
C ALA A 121 37.91 24.22 -12.64
N GLY A 122 36.80 24.63 -12.05
CA GLY A 122 36.31 26.01 -12.04
C GLY A 122 35.63 26.47 -13.34
N THR A 123 35.47 25.59 -14.33
CA THR A 123 34.71 25.93 -15.55
C THR A 123 33.25 26.16 -15.21
N VAL A 124 32.70 27.29 -15.64
CA VAL A 124 31.29 27.64 -15.49
C VAL A 124 30.67 27.87 -16.87
N ILE A 125 29.81 26.96 -17.30
CA ILE A 125 29.02 27.09 -18.52
C ILE A 125 27.63 27.62 -18.13
N CYS A 126 27.28 28.78 -18.67
CA CYS A 126 25.99 29.42 -18.43
C CYS A 126 25.10 29.31 -19.66
N ILE A 127 23.85 28.93 -19.47
CA ILE A 127 22.83 28.82 -20.53
C ILE A 127 22.03 30.12 -20.55
N GLU A 128 21.91 30.77 -21.71
CA GLU A 128 21.12 32.01 -21.88
C GLU A 128 19.64 31.79 -21.56
N ASP A 129 18.97 32.85 -21.10
CA ASP A 129 17.53 32.83 -20.82
C ASP A 129 16.75 32.50 -22.11
N GLY A 130 15.79 31.58 -22.03
CA GLY A 130 15.02 31.16 -23.20
C GLY A 130 14.29 29.83 -23.04
N THR A 131 13.49 29.51 -24.05
CA THR A 131 12.80 28.23 -24.18
C THR A 131 13.53 27.34 -25.18
N TYR A 132 13.86 26.12 -24.77
CA TYR A 132 14.65 25.15 -25.49
C TYR A 132 13.81 23.89 -25.77
N THR A 133 13.72 23.51 -27.04
CA THR A 133 12.99 22.30 -27.46
C THR A 133 13.87 21.05 -27.49
N GLU A 134 15.17 21.21 -27.26
CA GLU A 134 16.14 20.12 -27.15
C GLU A 134 17.18 20.49 -26.08
N ALA A 135 17.51 19.53 -25.22
CA ALA A 135 18.48 19.70 -24.14
C ALA A 135 19.29 18.42 -23.92
N ASN A 136 20.40 18.28 -24.64
CA ASN A 136 21.33 17.17 -24.51
C ASN A 136 22.57 17.62 -23.73
N LEU A 137 22.58 17.35 -22.42
CA LEU A 137 23.67 17.71 -21.52
C LEU A 137 24.45 16.47 -21.13
N LYS A 138 25.62 16.22 -21.71
CA LYS A 138 26.59 15.27 -21.19
C LYS A 138 27.86 16.01 -20.80
N PHE A 139 28.11 16.17 -19.50
CA PHE A 139 29.20 17.02 -19.02
C PHE A 139 29.83 16.55 -17.72
N GLY A 140 31.09 16.96 -17.51
CA GLY A 140 31.80 16.68 -16.28
C GLY A 140 33.30 16.83 -16.41
N GLY A 141 34.02 16.29 -15.44
CA GLY A 141 35.46 16.43 -15.32
C GLY A 141 35.89 16.31 -13.86
N ILE A 142 37.12 16.72 -13.55
CA ILE A 142 37.66 16.68 -12.18
C ILE A 142 37.73 18.11 -11.63
N GLY A 143 36.64 18.54 -10.98
CA GLY A 143 36.59 19.78 -10.21
C GLY A 143 37.20 19.64 -8.81
N THR A 144 37.11 20.71 -8.02
CA THR A 144 37.42 20.69 -6.58
C THR A 144 36.32 21.41 -5.79
N GLU A 145 36.29 21.26 -4.48
CA GLU A 145 35.33 21.95 -3.61
C GLU A 145 35.35 23.48 -3.82
N GLU A 146 36.53 24.09 -3.95
CA GLU A 146 36.67 25.54 -4.17
C GLU A 146 36.52 25.97 -5.64
N ALA A 147 36.64 25.03 -6.58
CA ALA A 147 36.56 25.28 -8.01
C ALA A 147 35.75 24.18 -8.71
N PRO A 148 34.44 24.06 -8.42
CA PRO A 148 33.58 23.06 -9.02
C PRO A 148 33.35 23.38 -10.51
N ILE A 149 33.02 22.35 -11.28
CA ILE A 149 32.53 22.51 -12.65
C ILE A 149 31.03 22.78 -12.58
N LYS A 150 30.54 23.82 -13.24
CA LYS A 150 29.13 24.23 -13.17
C LYS A 150 28.50 24.31 -14.56
N VAL A 151 27.33 23.71 -14.72
CA VAL A 151 26.38 24.00 -15.80
C VAL A 151 25.13 24.61 -15.17
N ARG A 152 24.78 25.83 -15.56
CA ARG A 152 23.68 26.56 -14.92
C ARG A 152 22.97 27.52 -15.87
N ALA A 153 21.78 27.95 -15.50
CA ALA A 153 21.15 29.10 -16.13
C ALA A 153 21.93 30.40 -15.84
N VAL A 154 21.94 31.34 -16.80
CA VAL A 154 22.39 32.72 -16.55
C VAL A 154 21.51 33.35 -15.47
N THR A 155 20.20 33.30 -15.68
CA THR A 155 19.18 33.67 -14.69
C THR A 155 18.43 32.40 -14.26
N PRO A 156 18.59 31.89 -13.01
CA PRO A 156 17.86 30.73 -12.52
C PRO A 156 16.35 30.85 -12.74
N GLY A 157 15.72 29.78 -13.25
CA GLY A 157 14.30 29.74 -13.59
C GLY A 157 13.94 30.20 -15.01
N GLU A 158 14.85 30.87 -15.72
CA GLU A 158 14.56 31.45 -17.05
C GLU A 158 15.05 30.56 -18.22
N VAL A 159 15.64 29.39 -17.92
CA VAL A 159 15.98 28.36 -18.92
C VAL A 159 14.93 27.27 -18.87
N ILE A 160 13.99 27.30 -19.82
CA ILE A 160 12.82 26.42 -19.87
C ILE A 160 13.02 25.37 -20.96
N ILE A 161 12.95 24.10 -20.62
CA ILE A 161 13.16 22.95 -21.50
C ILE A 161 11.84 22.23 -21.68
N THR A 162 11.35 22.15 -22.92
CA THR A 162 9.99 21.64 -23.24
C THR A 162 9.95 20.51 -24.26
N GLY A 163 11.10 20.07 -24.79
CA GLY A 163 11.16 18.98 -25.78
C GLY A 163 12.15 17.90 -25.37
N GLU A 164 12.86 17.25 -26.30
CA GLU A 164 13.72 16.12 -25.95
C GLU A 164 14.87 16.55 -25.02
N ALA A 165 14.97 15.93 -23.84
CA ALA A 165 15.97 16.27 -22.84
C ALA A 165 16.69 15.02 -22.33
N LYS A 166 17.99 15.14 -22.10
CA LYS A 166 18.79 14.14 -21.40
C LYS A 166 19.95 14.83 -20.68
N VAL A 167 20.15 14.46 -19.42
CA VAL A 167 21.26 14.96 -18.59
C VAL A 167 22.12 13.81 -18.09
N VAL A 168 23.42 13.88 -18.34
CA VAL A 168 24.42 12.91 -17.92
C VAL A 168 25.58 13.67 -17.28
N MET A 169 25.78 13.46 -15.98
CA MET A 169 26.84 14.09 -15.20
C MET A 169 27.85 13.04 -14.74
N GLY A 170 29.15 13.36 -14.70
CA GLY A 170 30.17 12.44 -14.19
C GLY A 170 31.45 13.15 -13.75
N GLY A 171 32.29 12.47 -12.98
CA GLY A 171 33.54 13.02 -12.43
C GLY A 171 33.41 13.47 -10.98
N GLU A 172 34.09 14.56 -10.62
CA GLU A 172 34.19 15.04 -9.23
C GLU A 172 33.80 16.52 -9.14
N HIS A 173 33.01 16.89 -8.13
CA HIS A 173 32.59 18.28 -7.86
C HIS A 173 31.94 18.98 -9.08
N VAL A 174 30.88 18.36 -9.62
CA VAL A 174 30.13 18.85 -10.78
C VAL A 174 28.74 19.32 -10.37
N GLN A 175 28.25 20.43 -10.92
CA GLN A 175 27.02 21.08 -10.50
C GLN A 175 26.05 21.32 -11.67
N LEU A 176 24.76 21.08 -11.43
CA LEU A 176 23.64 21.47 -12.29
C LEU A 176 22.71 22.40 -11.52
N HIS A 177 22.42 23.59 -12.06
CA HIS A 177 21.71 24.61 -11.29
C HIS A 177 20.76 25.51 -12.09
N GLY A 178 19.51 25.64 -11.63
CA GLY A 178 18.59 26.70 -12.05
C GLY A 178 17.82 26.46 -13.34
N LEU A 179 17.67 25.20 -13.80
CA LEU A 179 16.96 24.85 -15.04
C LEU A 179 15.51 24.42 -14.74
N VAL A 180 14.60 24.73 -15.67
CA VAL A 180 13.19 24.31 -15.61
C VAL A 180 12.92 23.31 -16.74
N PHE A 181 12.59 22.08 -16.38
CA PHE A 181 12.13 21.01 -17.25
C PHE A 181 10.61 20.95 -17.16
N ASP A 182 9.91 21.47 -18.16
CA ASP A 182 8.45 21.56 -18.18
C ASP A 182 7.88 20.80 -19.39
N GLY A 183 7.40 19.58 -19.14
CA GLY A 183 6.91 18.65 -20.15
C GLY A 183 7.94 18.10 -21.16
N PRO A 184 9.27 18.04 -20.88
CA PRO A 184 10.19 17.47 -21.86
C PRO A 184 9.96 15.97 -22.03
N GLU A 185 10.33 15.43 -23.18
CA GLU A 185 10.39 13.99 -23.41
C GLU A 185 11.85 13.51 -23.24
N SER A 186 12.07 12.24 -22.95
CA SER A 186 13.43 11.66 -22.94
C SER A 186 13.40 10.30 -23.60
N SER A 187 14.20 10.07 -24.63
CA SER A 187 14.34 8.76 -25.26
C SER A 187 15.06 7.70 -24.39
N SER A 188 15.51 8.10 -23.19
CA SER A 188 16.18 7.28 -22.19
C SER A 188 15.23 6.90 -21.06
N SER A 189 15.42 5.76 -20.41
CA SER A 189 14.67 5.38 -19.19
C SER A 189 14.99 6.25 -17.96
N LYS A 190 15.91 7.22 -18.13
CA LYS A 190 16.40 8.18 -17.15
C LYS A 190 16.52 9.55 -17.79
N LEU A 191 15.85 10.57 -17.22
CA LEU A 191 16.05 11.97 -17.64
C LEU A 191 17.46 12.43 -17.23
N LEU A 192 17.82 12.22 -15.97
CA LEU A 192 19.12 12.59 -15.40
C LEU A 192 19.81 11.35 -14.82
N GLU A 193 21.07 11.12 -15.18
CA GLU A 193 21.93 10.13 -14.52
C GLU A 193 23.31 10.70 -14.14
N THR A 194 23.80 10.36 -12.95
CA THR A 194 25.11 10.83 -12.44
C THR A 194 26.25 9.84 -12.69
N ARG A 195 26.31 9.31 -13.92
CA ARG A 195 27.45 8.49 -14.38
C ARG A 195 27.64 8.58 -15.90
N PHE A 196 28.89 8.49 -16.38
CA PHE A 196 29.17 8.29 -17.81
C PHE A 196 29.15 6.82 -18.24
N GLY A 197 29.35 5.91 -17.28
CA GLY A 197 29.43 4.46 -17.48
C GLY A 197 29.47 3.74 -16.12
N SER A 198 29.66 2.42 -16.12
CA SER A 198 29.64 1.62 -14.88
C SER A 198 30.78 1.92 -13.90
N THR A 199 31.88 2.51 -14.37
CA THR A 199 33.06 2.85 -13.57
C THR A 199 33.35 4.35 -13.48
N GLU A 200 32.50 5.18 -14.09
CA GLU A 200 32.71 6.63 -14.22
C GLU A 200 31.54 7.39 -13.58
N MET A 201 31.50 7.40 -12.25
CA MET A 201 30.45 8.06 -11.47
C MET A 201 30.68 9.56 -11.31
N CYS A 202 29.63 10.27 -10.91
CA CYS A 202 29.73 11.61 -10.34
C CYS A 202 29.82 11.48 -8.81
N ASN A 203 30.89 11.99 -8.20
CA ASN A 203 31.00 12.12 -6.75
C ASN A 203 31.13 13.59 -6.35
N HIS A 204 30.68 13.94 -5.15
CA HIS A 204 30.62 15.32 -4.67
C HIS A 204 29.85 16.26 -5.61
N CYS A 205 28.93 15.71 -6.40
CA CYS A 205 28.16 16.45 -7.38
C CYS A 205 26.88 17.03 -6.76
N ARG A 206 26.36 18.11 -7.33
CA ARG A 206 25.20 18.82 -6.78
C ARG A 206 24.19 19.18 -7.85
N ILE A 207 22.94 18.79 -7.64
CA ILE A 207 21.79 19.13 -8.48
C ILE A 207 20.88 20.00 -7.63
N SER A 208 20.84 21.30 -7.92
CA SER A 208 20.21 22.28 -7.03
C SER A 208 19.33 23.28 -7.76
N GLU A 209 18.20 23.64 -7.15
CA GLU A 209 17.28 24.66 -7.65
C GLU A 209 16.78 24.42 -9.09
N ASN A 210 16.56 23.16 -9.46
CA ASN A 210 15.93 22.79 -10.73
C ASN A 210 14.45 22.43 -10.53
N VAL A 211 13.66 22.57 -11.60
CA VAL A 211 12.23 22.25 -11.60
C VAL A 211 11.98 21.15 -12.63
N PHE A 212 11.28 20.09 -12.25
CA PHE A 212 10.91 18.96 -13.10
C PHE A 212 9.40 18.76 -13.06
N LEU A 213 8.70 19.16 -14.11
CA LEU A 213 7.25 19.07 -14.25
C LEU A 213 6.93 18.17 -15.44
N ASN A 214 6.05 17.20 -15.22
CA ASN A 214 5.38 16.45 -16.29
C ASN A 214 6.35 15.87 -17.37
N VAL A 215 7.59 15.51 -16.99
CA VAL A 215 8.66 14.97 -17.85
C VAL A 215 8.25 13.68 -18.61
N ASP A 216 7.10 13.11 -18.27
CA ASP A 216 6.61 11.89 -18.88
C ASP A 216 5.76 12.09 -20.14
N GLY A 217 5.33 13.33 -20.45
CA GLY A 217 4.66 13.73 -21.71
C GLY A 217 3.69 12.73 -22.35
N ASP A 218 3.60 12.73 -23.68
CA ASP A 218 2.86 11.75 -24.49
C ASP A 218 3.60 10.39 -24.60
N GLN A 219 4.36 10.04 -23.55
CA GLN A 219 5.08 8.79 -23.29
C GLN A 219 6.22 8.47 -24.28
N ASN A 220 7.48 8.56 -23.82
CA ASN A 220 8.42 7.42 -23.99
C ASN A 220 9.76 7.54 -23.24
N LEU A 221 9.79 7.23 -21.94
CA LEU A 221 10.98 6.67 -21.28
C LEU A 221 10.91 5.12 -21.45
N THR A 222 11.75 4.42 -22.25
CA THR A 222 11.65 2.92 -22.36
C THR A 222 12.96 2.16 -22.58
N SER A 223 12.92 0.84 -22.28
CA SER A 223 13.27 -0.20 -23.28
C SER A 223 12.62 -1.58 -23.01
N ASP A 224 11.29 -1.69 -22.85
CA ASP A 224 10.47 -2.88 -23.26
C ASP A 224 9.21 -3.23 -22.40
N SER A 225 8.63 -2.31 -21.63
CA SER A 225 7.16 -2.17 -21.60
C SER A 225 6.77 -0.70 -21.36
N SER A 226 5.58 -0.32 -21.80
CA SER A 226 5.29 0.94 -22.51
C SER A 226 5.07 2.23 -21.70
N ASP A 227 5.28 2.30 -20.38
CA ASP A 227 4.98 3.52 -19.59
C ASP A 227 5.91 3.76 -18.36
N ASN A 228 7.22 3.47 -18.40
CA ASN A 228 8.06 3.33 -17.19
C ASN A 228 9.49 3.95 -17.25
N GLY A 229 9.90 4.72 -16.22
CA GLY A 229 11.29 5.24 -16.08
C GLY A 229 11.54 6.03 -14.79
N VAL A 230 12.81 6.23 -14.40
CA VAL A 230 13.18 7.05 -13.23
C VAL A 230 13.55 8.45 -13.72
N TRP A 231 13.05 9.54 -13.12
CA TRP A 231 13.48 10.88 -13.58
C TRP A 231 14.94 11.12 -13.23
N ILE A 232 15.29 10.96 -11.95
CA ILE A 232 16.64 11.23 -11.45
C ILE A 232 17.27 9.95 -10.91
N ALA A 233 18.26 9.43 -11.63
CA ALA A 233 19.02 8.24 -11.28
C ALA A 233 20.38 8.65 -10.70
N LEU A 234 20.49 8.63 -9.37
CA LEU A 234 21.71 9.00 -8.66
C LEU A 234 22.59 7.77 -8.44
N TYR A 235 23.84 7.88 -8.86
CA TYR A 235 24.98 6.98 -8.63
C TYR A 235 26.13 7.78 -8.00
N GLY A 236 27.13 7.09 -7.46
CA GLY A 236 28.31 7.72 -6.87
C GLY A 236 28.05 8.29 -5.47
N GLN A 237 29.10 8.86 -4.87
CA GLN A 237 29.14 9.14 -3.44
C GLN A 237 29.14 10.64 -3.14
N HIS A 238 28.61 11.02 -1.97
CA HIS A 238 28.60 12.40 -1.48
C HIS A 238 27.87 13.40 -2.39
N ASN A 239 26.88 12.93 -3.15
CA ASN A 239 26.09 13.78 -4.04
C ASN A 239 24.97 14.50 -3.30
N TRP A 240 24.63 15.71 -3.74
CA TRP A 240 23.55 16.51 -3.18
C TRP A 240 22.43 16.72 -4.22
N LEU A 241 21.20 16.48 -3.79
CA LEU A 241 19.98 16.80 -4.51
C LEU A 241 19.16 17.74 -3.61
N ASP A 242 19.21 19.04 -3.87
CA ASP A 242 18.65 20.02 -2.94
C ASP A 242 17.85 21.15 -3.58
N HIS A 243 16.81 21.64 -2.90
CA HIS A 243 16.00 22.78 -3.34
C HIS A 243 15.36 22.59 -4.73
N ASN A 244 15.09 21.35 -5.15
CA ASN A 244 14.44 21.07 -6.44
C ASN A 244 12.92 20.92 -6.27
N ILE A 245 12.20 21.02 -7.39
CA ILE A 245 10.77 20.68 -7.50
C ILE A 245 10.62 19.48 -8.42
N PHE A 246 9.90 18.46 -7.98
CA PHE A 246 9.48 17.30 -8.78
C PHE A 246 7.97 17.20 -8.72
N SER A 247 7.26 17.34 -9.84
CA SER A 247 5.81 17.27 -9.85
C SER A 247 5.23 16.64 -11.10
N GLY A 248 4.21 15.79 -10.94
CA GLY A 248 3.38 15.33 -12.05
C GLY A 248 3.90 14.11 -12.80
N LYS A 249 4.78 13.31 -12.18
CA LYS A 249 5.20 12.03 -12.75
C LYS A 249 4.04 11.04 -12.77
N THR A 250 3.66 10.55 -13.95
CA THR A 250 2.55 9.59 -14.13
C THR A 250 3.01 8.20 -14.51
N THR A 251 4.23 8.05 -15.01
CA THR A 251 4.84 6.76 -15.35
C THR A 251 5.26 5.97 -14.11
N GLY A 252 5.38 4.65 -14.24
CA GLY A 252 5.94 3.80 -13.19
C GLY A 252 7.45 3.99 -13.00
N ASN A 253 8.00 3.36 -11.96
CA ASN A 253 9.27 3.63 -11.28
C ASN A 253 9.28 4.93 -10.48
N PRO A 254 10.15 5.04 -9.45
CA PRO A 254 10.21 6.22 -8.58
C PRO A 254 10.58 7.50 -9.34
N MET A 255 10.21 8.67 -8.79
CA MET A 255 10.67 9.96 -9.35
C MET A 255 12.19 10.08 -9.21
N VAL A 256 12.72 9.74 -8.03
CA VAL A 256 14.15 9.75 -7.73
C VAL A 256 14.58 8.38 -7.19
N SER A 257 15.69 7.86 -7.70
CA SER A 257 16.27 6.62 -7.18
C SER A 257 17.75 6.82 -6.85
N LEU A 258 18.15 6.43 -5.63
CA LEU A 258 19.54 6.24 -5.24
C LEU A 258 19.94 4.82 -5.63
N LEU A 259 20.67 4.68 -6.74
CA LEU A 259 20.89 3.39 -7.37
C LEU A 259 22.12 2.68 -6.80
N ARG A 260 21.89 1.41 -6.44
CA ARG A 260 22.85 0.51 -5.81
C ARG A 260 22.78 -0.87 -6.50
N GLU A 261 22.99 -0.90 -7.81
CA GLU A 261 22.88 -2.13 -8.60
C GLU A 261 24.00 -3.13 -8.22
N SER A 262 23.66 -4.42 -8.03
CA SER A 262 24.63 -5.45 -7.60
C SER A 262 25.81 -5.61 -8.56
N GLY A 263 25.59 -5.44 -9.87
CA GLY A 263 26.65 -5.48 -10.88
C GLY A 263 27.70 -4.36 -10.76
N LEU A 264 27.41 -3.28 -10.01
CA LEU A 264 28.36 -2.20 -9.75
C LEU A 264 29.25 -2.48 -8.52
N MET A 265 28.93 -3.51 -7.74
CA MET A 265 29.65 -3.89 -6.51
C MET A 265 30.96 -4.61 -6.81
N ASP A 266 30.93 -5.53 -7.79
CA ASP A 266 32.08 -6.35 -8.20
C ASP A 266 33.23 -5.51 -8.80
N GLU A 267 32.95 -4.26 -9.16
CA GLU A 267 33.90 -3.29 -9.72
C GLU A 267 34.56 -2.39 -8.65
N GLY A 268 34.33 -2.67 -7.35
CA GLY A 268 35.06 -2.07 -6.22
C GLY A 268 34.38 -0.87 -5.55
N ASN A 269 33.12 -1.01 -5.12
CA ASN A 269 32.29 -0.05 -4.34
C ASN A 269 32.14 1.39 -4.89
N GLY A 270 32.82 1.78 -5.97
CA GLY A 270 32.79 3.14 -6.50
C GLY A 270 31.50 3.53 -7.22
N GLY A 271 30.60 2.57 -7.49
CA GLY A 271 29.40 2.77 -8.29
C GLY A 271 28.12 3.10 -7.53
N LEU A 272 28.12 2.95 -6.22
CA LEU A 272 26.91 2.98 -5.40
C LEU A 272 26.55 4.40 -4.97
N ALA A 273 25.25 4.68 -4.93
CA ALA A 273 24.75 5.87 -4.25
C ALA A 273 24.96 5.75 -2.73
N GLU A 274 25.94 6.49 -2.20
CA GLU A 274 26.27 6.55 -0.76
C GLU A 274 26.48 7.98 -0.30
N TYR A 275 26.23 8.24 0.98
CA TYR A 275 26.38 9.57 1.58
C TYR A 275 25.65 10.67 0.80
N THR A 276 24.57 10.30 0.12
CA THR A 276 23.78 11.22 -0.70
C THR A 276 22.93 12.07 0.24
N THR A 277 22.86 13.37 -0.01
CA THR A 277 21.99 14.28 0.72
C THR A 277 20.84 14.75 -0.16
N VAL A 278 19.61 14.47 0.26
CA VAL A 278 18.37 14.91 -0.35
C VAL A 278 17.71 15.89 0.60
N TYR A 279 17.75 17.18 0.26
CA TYR A 279 17.39 18.26 1.20
C TYR A 279 16.51 19.36 0.61
N ALA A 280 15.48 19.78 1.34
CA ALA A 280 14.62 20.91 0.98
C ALA A 280 13.99 20.80 -0.43
N ASN A 281 13.74 19.59 -0.91
CA ASN A 281 13.04 19.37 -2.18
C ASN A 281 11.52 19.33 -1.97
N TYR A 282 10.79 19.71 -3.00
CA TYR A 282 9.34 19.53 -3.09
C TYR A 282 9.02 18.39 -4.05
N PHE A 283 8.48 17.29 -3.52
CA PHE A 283 7.96 16.15 -4.29
C PHE A 283 6.45 16.19 -4.27
N ALA A 284 5.80 16.25 -5.43
CA ALA A 284 4.37 16.43 -5.44
C ALA A 284 3.62 15.81 -6.61
N ASN A 285 2.30 15.76 -6.43
CA ASN A 285 1.32 15.51 -7.48
C ASN A 285 1.65 14.25 -8.29
N ARG A 286 2.00 13.17 -7.61
CA ARG A 286 2.21 11.85 -8.23
C ARG A 286 0.87 11.11 -8.17
N PRO A 287 0.06 11.13 -9.24
CA PRO A 287 -1.30 10.64 -9.19
C PRO A 287 -1.34 9.10 -9.21
N PRO A 288 -2.50 8.50 -8.92
CA PRO A 288 -2.76 7.11 -9.25
C PRO A 288 -2.48 6.78 -10.73
N THR A 289 -2.05 5.56 -11.00
CA THR A 289 -1.75 5.10 -12.37
C THR A 289 -3.01 4.93 -13.22
N ASN A 290 -2.85 4.78 -14.54
CA ASN A 290 -3.91 4.40 -15.49
C ASN A 290 -5.18 5.26 -15.44
N GLY A 291 -5.04 6.57 -15.20
CA GLY A 291 -6.20 7.46 -15.19
C GLY A 291 -7.08 7.38 -13.93
N LYS A 292 -6.77 6.51 -12.96
CA LYS A 292 -7.57 6.31 -11.74
C LYS A 292 -7.64 7.58 -10.87
N LEU A 293 -8.69 7.68 -10.07
CA LEU A 293 -8.87 8.73 -9.04
C LEU A 293 -8.24 8.35 -7.70
N TYR A 294 -8.19 7.05 -7.39
CA TYR A 294 -7.49 6.48 -6.24
C TYR A 294 -6.63 5.29 -6.67
N ALA A 295 -5.50 5.08 -5.98
CA ALA A 295 -4.66 3.91 -6.19
C ALA A 295 -5.31 2.65 -5.57
N GLY A 296 -5.12 1.51 -6.23
CA GLY A 296 -5.48 0.21 -5.70
C GLY A 296 -4.35 -0.39 -4.86
N SER A 297 -4.67 -1.36 -4.01
CA SER A 297 -3.67 -2.05 -3.17
C SER A 297 -2.61 -2.85 -3.95
N SER A 298 -2.85 -3.10 -5.25
CA SER A 298 -1.91 -3.77 -6.15
C SER A 298 -1.02 -2.81 -6.95
N ASP A 299 -1.25 -1.50 -6.86
CA ASP A 299 -0.42 -0.51 -7.55
C ASP A 299 0.95 -0.41 -6.83
N ASN A 300 2.04 -0.53 -7.57
CA ASN A 300 3.41 -0.65 -7.06
C ASN A 300 4.43 -0.01 -8.02
N ASP A 301 5.62 0.33 -7.52
CA ASP A 301 6.68 1.07 -8.24
C ASP A 301 6.23 2.50 -8.61
N TYR A 302 5.53 3.17 -7.70
CA TYR A 302 5.14 4.58 -7.86
C TYR A 302 5.61 5.48 -6.70
N GLU A 303 6.77 5.20 -6.13
CA GLU A 303 7.33 5.97 -5.02
C GLU A 303 7.71 7.40 -5.44
N ALA A 304 7.76 8.34 -4.50
CA ALA A 304 8.43 9.61 -4.77
C ALA A 304 9.95 9.41 -4.83
N ILE A 305 10.49 8.72 -3.82
CA ILE A 305 11.92 8.40 -3.73
C ILE A 305 12.16 6.97 -3.26
N ARG A 306 13.16 6.34 -3.87
CA ARG A 306 13.69 5.02 -3.47
C ARG A 306 15.18 5.10 -3.17
N THR A 307 15.62 4.66 -2.00
CA THR A 307 17.01 4.85 -1.51
C THR A 307 17.91 3.61 -1.67
N GLY A 308 17.61 2.74 -2.63
CA GLY A 308 18.36 1.51 -2.86
C GLY A 308 17.53 0.47 -3.61
N LEU A 309 17.94 -0.80 -3.51
CA LEU A 309 17.27 -1.93 -4.16
C LEU A 309 17.24 -3.13 -3.21
N SER A 310 16.31 -4.06 -3.46
CA SER A 310 16.16 -5.26 -2.62
C SER A 310 17.41 -6.14 -2.63
N GLU A 311 18.21 -6.17 -3.68
CA GLU A 311 19.41 -7.03 -3.74
C GLU A 311 20.60 -6.47 -2.95
N THR A 312 20.56 -5.19 -2.55
CA THR A 312 21.71 -4.47 -1.99
C THR A 312 21.40 -3.67 -0.72
N HIS A 313 20.27 -3.98 -0.08
CA HIS A 313 19.76 -3.24 1.07
C HIS A 313 20.62 -3.34 2.33
N HIS A 314 21.31 -4.47 2.53
CA HIS A 314 22.19 -4.73 3.67
C HIS A 314 23.49 -3.93 3.62
N TYR A 315 23.79 -3.30 2.48
CA TYR A 315 24.92 -2.38 2.39
C TYR A 315 24.52 -0.99 2.90
N ALA A 316 25.43 -0.36 3.65
CA ALA A 316 25.23 0.98 4.18
C ALA A 316 25.05 2.02 3.05
N GLY A 317 23.93 2.72 3.06
CA GLY A 317 23.70 3.90 2.22
C GLY A 317 24.26 5.18 2.85
N ASN A 318 24.23 5.29 4.19
CA ASN A 318 24.69 6.47 4.95
C ASN A 318 24.12 7.81 4.42
N SER A 319 22.94 7.77 3.82
CA SER A 319 22.34 8.90 3.10
C SER A 319 21.34 9.65 3.96
N PHE A 320 21.19 10.95 3.68
CA PHE A 320 20.33 11.87 4.41
C PHE A 320 19.15 12.25 3.53
N ILE A 321 17.94 11.89 3.93
CA ILE A 321 16.68 12.30 3.31
C ILE A 321 16.00 13.20 4.34
N VAL A 322 16.34 14.48 4.30
CA VAL A 322 16.05 15.40 5.41
C VAL A 322 15.36 16.66 4.92
N GLY A 323 14.31 17.11 5.61
CA GLY A 323 13.71 18.42 5.36
C GLY A 323 13.02 18.54 4.00
N ASN A 324 12.46 17.45 3.46
CA ASN A 324 11.73 17.47 2.19
C ASN A 324 10.21 17.49 2.43
N LEU A 325 9.48 18.12 1.51
CA LEU A 325 8.02 18.12 1.50
C LEU A 325 7.51 17.17 0.42
N PHE A 326 6.70 16.19 0.83
CA PHE A 326 5.99 15.24 -0.03
C PHE A 326 4.49 15.55 0.05
N GLU A 327 3.88 15.95 -1.06
CA GLU A 327 2.46 16.35 -1.07
C GLU A 327 1.72 15.69 -2.23
N ARG A 328 0.61 15.00 -1.95
CA ARG A 328 -0.15 14.25 -2.97
C ARG A 328 0.71 13.22 -3.72
N ILE A 329 1.46 12.43 -2.96
CA ILE A 329 2.09 11.20 -3.47
C ILE A 329 1.05 10.08 -3.35
N GLN A 330 0.30 9.88 -4.41
CA GLN A 330 -0.94 9.09 -4.45
C GLN A 330 -0.85 7.91 -5.42
N GLY A 331 0.34 7.61 -5.94
CA GLY A 331 0.56 6.51 -6.87
C GLY A 331 0.46 5.12 -6.24
N GLU A 332 0.95 4.97 -5.00
CA GLU A 332 1.09 3.69 -4.31
C GLU A 332 1.34 3.84 -2.79
N ALA A 333 1.60 2.71 -2.11
CA ALA A 333 1.73 2.52 -0.66
C ALA A 333 3.01 3.12 -0.01
N GLU A 334 4.06 3.43 -0.77
CA GLU A 334 5.36 3.90 -0.31
C GLU A 334 5.63 5.32 -0.84
N VAL A 335 5.53 6.33 0.03
CA VAL A 335 5.94 7.71 -0.34
C VAL A 335 7.46 7.77 -0.45
N ILE A 336 8.12 7.31 0.62
CA ILE A 336 9.56 7.07 0.70
C ILE A 336 9.72 5.55 0.85
N SER A 337 10.44 4.92 -0.07
CA SER A 337 10.80 3.51 0.03
C SER A 337 12.29 3.39 0.36
N ASN A 338 12.60 3.23 1.64
CA ASN A 338 13.96 3.03 2.09
C ASN A 338 14.40 1.58 1.86
N LYS A 339 15.48 1.40 1.11
CA LYS A 339 16.02 0.08 0.74
C LYS A 339 17.54 0.04 0.87
N ALA A 340 18.07 0.64 1.93
CA ALA A 340 19.49 0.65 2.28
C ALA A 340 19.66 0.91 3.79
N SER A 341 20.83 0.57 4.32
CA SER A 341 21.11 0.62 5.76
C SER A 341 21.78 1.94 6.19
N ASN A 342 21.68 2.30 7.48
CA ASN A 342 22.29 3.50 8.06
C ASN A 342 21.85 4.85 7.44
N ASN A 343 20.68 4.91 6.82
CA ASN A 343 20.13 6.15 6.31
C ASN A 343 19.42 6.94 7.42
N VAL A 344 19.40 8.27 7.26
CA VAL A 344 18.65 9.19 8.11
C VAL A 344 17.48 9.74 7.30
N ILE A 345 16.25 9.49 7.76
CA ILE A 345 15.00 9.94 7.16
C ILE A 345 14.31 10.81 8.19
N ALA A 346 14.56 12.11 8.15
CA ALA A 346 14.18 12.98 9.25
C ALA A 346 13.65 14.35 8.81
N GLN A 347 12.84 14.99 9.65
CA GLN A 347 12.37 16.37 9.42
C GLN A 347 11.59 16.54 8.10
N ASN A 348 11.11 15.44 7.51
CA ASN A 348 10.30 15.51 6.30
C ASN A 348 8.84 15.76 6.68
N THR A 349 8.11 16.38 5.77
CA THR A 349 6.66 16.52 5.90
C THR A 349 5.97 15.77 4.78
N VAL A 350 5.04 14.87 5.12
CA VAL A 350 4.21 14.12 4.16
C VAL A 350 2.77 14.59 4.34
N ARG A 351 2.10 14.99 3.25
CA ARG A 351 0.72 15.46 3.25
C ARG A 351 -0.12 14.78 2.18
N ASN A 352 -1.37 14.45 2.53
CA ASN A 352 -2.42 14.07 1.58
C ASN A 352 -2.00 12.96 0.59
N SER A 353 -1.23 12.00 1.09
CA SER A 353 -0.60 10.95 0.30
C SER A 353 -1.24 9.60 0.60
N TYR A 354 -1.24 8.69 -0.36
CA TYR A 354 -1.77 7.32 -0.16
C TYR A 354 -0.81 6.51 0.74
N GLY A 355 0.49 6.70 0.57
CA GLY A 355 1.50 5.84 1.19
C GLY A 355 2.04 6.29 2.55
N SER A 356 2.99 5.49 3.05
CA SER A 356 3.75 5.71 4.28
C SER A 356 5.20 6.13 3.99
N ILE A 357 5.89 6.66 4.99
CA ILE A 357 7.35 6.56 5.05
C ILE A 357 7.69 5.12 5.40
N THR A 358 8.26 4.39 4.46
CA THR A 358 8.50 2.95 4.61
C THR A 358 9.98 2.66 4.72
N ASN A 359 10.41 2.09 5.86
CA ASN A 359 11.63 1.30 5.89
C ASN A 359 11.32 -0.08 5.30
N ARG A 360 11.54 -0.23 3.99
CA ARG A 360 11.14 -1.45 3.27
C ARG A 360 12.20 -2.54 3.39
N HIS A 361 13.47 -2.14 3.35
CA HIS A 361 14.63 -2.99 3.58
C HIS A 361 15.80 -2.16 4.14
N GLY A 362 16.80 -2.86 4.67
CA GLY A 362 18.02 -2.27 5.20
C GLY A 362 17.85 -1.91 6.67
N ASN A 363 18.94 -2.01 7.41
CA ASN A 363 18.96 -1.95 8.88
C ASN A 363 19.61 -0.67 9.42
N HIS A 364 19.49 -0.47 10.73
CA HIS A 364 20.10 0.66 11.45
C HIS A 364 19.73 2.05 10.91
N ASN A 365 18.51 2.19 10.38
CA ASN A 365 18.01 3.47 9.87
C ASN A 365 17.45 4.34 11.01
N ASN A 366 17.60 5.65 10.89
CA ASN A 366 17.02 6.63 11.80
C ASN A 366 15.83 7.34 11.12
N VAL A 367 14.62 7.07 11.60
CA VAL A 367 13.36 7.66 11.11
C VAL A 367 12.81 8.57 12.20
N SER A 368 13.10 9.87 12.14
CA SER A 368 12.83 10.77 13.27
C SER A 368 12.34 12.16 12.91
N ASN A 369 11.59 12.80 13.80
CA ASN A 369 11.12 14.18 13.62
C ASN A 369 10.35 14.41 12.30
N ASN A 370 9.73 13.38 11.72
CA ASN A 370 8.90 13.54 10.53
C ASN A 370 7.47 13.93 10.93
N PHE A 371 6.83 14.75 10.11
CA PHE A 371 5.43 15.13 10.25
C PHE A 371 4.61 14.49 9.13
N VAL A 372 3.64 13.66 9.48
CA VAL A 372 2.78 12.97 8.50
C VAL A 372 1.33 13.38 8.73
N PHE A 373 0.69 13.94 7.71
CA PHE A 373 -0.69 14.38 7.73
C PHE A 373 -1.49 13.66 6.64
N GLY A 374 -2.53 12.94 7.03
CA GLY A 374 -3.44 12.31 6.08
C GLY A 374 -4.25 13.32 5.27
N ASP A 375 -4.56 14.48 5.84
CA ASP A 375 -5.37 15.54 5.20
C ASP A 375 -6.64 14.99 4.53
N GLY A 376 -7.36 14.12 5.25
CA GLY A 376 -8.58 13.47 4.78
C GLY A 376 -8.38 12.54 3.57
N ASN A 377 -7.15 12.12 3.24
CA ASN A 377 -6.94 11.07 2.24
C ASN A 377 -7.36 9.73 2.83
N PRO A 378 -8.37 9.05 2.25
CA PRO A 378 -8.96 7.87 2.86
C PRO A 378 -8.02 6.66 2.90
N TYR A 379 -6.88 6.74 2.19
CA TYR A 379 -5.88 5.68 2.17
C TYR A 379 -4.57 6.06 2.85
N ALA A 380 -4.49 7.24 3.48
CA ALA A 380 -3.27 7.74 4.11
C ALA A 380 -2.65 6.72 5.08
N GLY A 381 -1.33 6.58 4.97
CA GLY A 381 -0.49 5.85 5.89
C GLY A 381 0.33 6.77 6.81
N GLY A 382 1.22 6.16 7.59
CA GLY A 382 2.09 6.80 8.55
C GLY A 382 3.52 6.30 8.36
N LEU A 383 3.97 5.44 9.27
CA LEU A 383 5.26 4.74 9.20
C LEU A 383 5.07 3.24 9.02
N ARG A 384 5.91 2.62 8.20
CA ARG A 384 6.00 1.15 8.07
C ARG A 384 7.44 0.70 8.24
N LEU A 385 7.66 -0.24 9.17
CA LEU A 385 8.97 -0.70 9.60
C LEU A 385 9.15 -2.18 9.32
N VAL A 386 10.30 -2.52 8.77
CA VAL A 386 10.78 -3.86 8.44
C VAL A 386 12.28 -3.85 8.69
N ASP A 387 12.88 -4.99 9.02
CA ASP A 387 14.33 -5.15 9.21
C ASP A 387 14.83 -4.66 10.59
N ASP A 388 16.14 -4.68 10.85
CA ASP A 388 16.66 -4.56 12.21
C ASP A 388 17.26 -3.18 12.61
N GLY A 389 17.41 -2.94 13.92
CA GLY A 389 18.35 -1.94 14.46
C GLY A 389 17.90 -0.48 14.38
N HIS A 390 16.64 -0.20 14.03
CA HIS A 390 16.19 1.18 13.76
C HIS A 390 15.99 2.03 15.01
N ILE A 391 16.12 3.34 14.81
CA ILE A 391 15.62 4.37 15.73
C ILE A 391 14.42 5.04 15.08
N VAL A 392 13.29 5.03 15.78
CA VAL A 392 12.03 5.63 15.32
C VAL A 392 11.48 6.53 16.41
N ALA A 393 11.78 7.83 16.33
CA ALA A 393 11.52 8.75 17.42
C ALA A 393 11.03 10.14 17.03
N ASN A 394 10.24 10.77 17.89
CA ASN A 394 9.70 12.13 17.71
C ASN A 394 8.91 12.34 16.41
N ASN A 395 8.40 11.28 15.79
CA ASN A 395 7.53 11.44 14.62
C ASN A 395 6.13 11.84 15.09
N TYR A 396 5.52 12.78 14.37
CA TYR A 396 4.15 13.22 14.57
C TYR A 396 3.31 12.72 13.39
N ILE A 397 2.28 11.92 13.68
CA ILE A 397 1.39 11.34 12.67
C ILE A 397 -0.05 11.71 13.03
N GLU A 398 -0.74 12.36 12.11
CA GLU A 398 -2.15 12.75 12.24
C GLU A 398 -2.92 12.25 11.01
N GLY A 399 -4.01 11.54 11.22
CA GLY A 399 -4.92 11.26 10.13
C GLY A 399 -4.59 10.03 9.28
N ALA A 400 -4.02 8.94 9.82
CA ALA A 400 -3.94 7.69 9.05
C ALA A 400 -5.35 7.08 8.88
N ARG A 401 -5.71 6.61 7.68
CA ARG A 401 -7.12 6.30 7.32
C ARG A 401 -7.39 4.95 6.69
N TYR A 402 -6.37 4.21 6.25
CA TYR A 402 -6.60 2.96 5.53
C TYR A 402 -6.94 1.78 6.48
N LYS A 403 -8.17 1.75 6.99
CA LYS A 403 -8.66 0.77 7.99
C LYS A 403 -8.48 -0.68 7.52
N SER A 404 -8.82 -0.98 6.28
CA SER A 404 -8.78 -2.34 5.70
C SER A 404 -7.38 -2.78 5.24
N SER A 405 -6.31 -2.29 5.85
CA SER A 405 -4.92 -2.61 5.51
C SER A 405 -4.14 -3.05 6.74
N THR A 406 -3.28 -4.05 6.56
CA THR A 406 -2.28 -4.48 7.56
C THR A 406 -0.91 -3.85 7.33
N HIS A 407 -0.79 -2.97 6.34
CA HIS A 407 0.47 -2.34 5.93
C HIS A 407 0.42 -0.81 6.07
N HIS A 408 -0.73 -0.24 6.43
CA HIS A 408 -0.96 1.19 6.63
C HIS A 408 -1.59 1.40 8.01
N GLY A 409 -1.19 2.47 8.67
CA GLY A 409 -1.61 2.86 10.02
C GLY A 409 -0.76 4.02 10.51
N GLY A 410 -0.84 4.34 11.80
CA GLY A 410 0.06 5.33 12.40
C GLY A 410 1.50 4.84 12.37
N ILE A 411 1.79 3.77 13.11
CA ILE A 411 3.07 3.05 13.07
C ILE A 411 2.79 1.55 12.88
N VAL A 412 3.34 0.97 11.82
CA VAL A 412 3.21 -0.45 11.50
C VAL A 412 4.54 -1.16 11.71
N LEU A 413 4.58 -2.06 12.68
CA LEU A 413 5.63 -3.05 12.90
C LEU A 413 5.30 -4.28 12.06
N LEU A 414 5.97 -4.46 10.92
CA LEU A 414 5.66 -5.56 10.02
C LEU A 414 6.36 -6.85 10.45
N GLY A 415 5.65 -7.98 10.38
CA GLY A 415 6.27 -9.30 10.59
C GLY A 415 7.22 -9.70 9.46
N GLY A 416 8.06 -10.70 9.74
CA GLY A 416 9.03 -11.27 8.80
C GLY A 416 8.52 -12.55 8.12
N ASP A 417 8.96 -12.81 6.89
CA ASP A 417 8.67 -14.04 6.14
C ASP A 417 9.88 -14.98 6.00
N GLY A 418 10.85 -14.86 6.90
CA GLY A 418 12.10 -15.62 6.89
C GLY A 418 13.09 -15.20 5.80
N SER A 419 12.83 -14.10 5.09
CA SER A 419 13.76 -13.54 4.11
C SER A 419 15.01 -12.97 4.80
N GLY A 420 16.19 -13.29 4.27
CA GLY A 420 17.46 -12.73 4.72
C GLY A 420 18.00 -11.63 3.79
N ASP A 421 19.25 -11.24 4.05
CA ASP A 421 20.00 -10.24 3.27
C ASP A 421 19.99 -10.53 1.77
N GLY A 422 19.76 -9.49 0.97
CA GLY A 422 19.63 -9.56 -0.49
C GLY A 422 18.33 -10.20 -1.01
N GLY A 423 17.44 -10.65 -0.11
CA GLY A 423 16.10 -11.13 -0.45
C GLY A 423 15.09 -10.00 -0.67
N ASN A 424 14.04 -10.27 -1.45
CA ASN A 424 12.97 -9.30 -1.77
C ASN A 424 11.70 -9.45 -0.90
N GLY A 425 11.67 -10.40 0.03
CA GLY A 425 10.59 -10.53 1.01
C GLY A 425 10.74 -9.54 2.17
N TYR A 426 10.26 -9.90 3.36
CA TYR A 426 10.30 -9.07 4.55
C TYR A 426 11.25 -9.68 5.58
N GLN A 427 12.35 -8.96 5.84
CA GLN A 427 13.31 -9.29 6.89
C GLN A 427 12.66 -9.19 8.27
N GLN A 428 13.21 -9.93 9.24
CA GLN A 428 12.76 -9.89 10.62
C GLN A 428 12.90 -8.48 11.19
N LEU A 429 11.78 -7.92 11.69
CA LEU A 429 11.81 -6.69 12.46
C LEU A 429 12.29 -7.01 13.89
N GLU A 430 13.52 -6.61 14.22
CA GLU A 430 14.10 -6.87 15.53
C GLU A 430 15.06 -5.79 16.01
N ASN A 431 15.23 -5.71 17.34
CA ASN A 431 16.11 -4.75 18.00
C ASN A 431 15.84 -3.31 17.54
N VAL A 432 14.60 -2.84 17.70
CA VAL A 432 14.16 -1.52 17.23
C VAL A 432 13.68 -0.65 18.39
N HIS A 433 14.14 0.60 18.41
CA HIS A 433 13.75 1.60 19.40
C HIS A 433 12.67 2.52 18.84
N VAL A 434 11.42 2.32 19.27
CA VAL A 434 10.26 3.13 18.88
C VAL A 434 9.84 3.98 20.08
N ALA A 435 10.28 5.24 20.14
CA ALA A 435 10.07 6.05 21.32
C ALA A 435 9.68 7.50 21.08
N PHE A 436 8.88 8.06 21.99
CA PHE A 436 8.45 9.46 21.92
C PHE A 436 7.79 9.83 20.59
N ASN A 437 7.03 8.95 19.96
CA ASN A 437 6.21 9.32 18.80
C ASN A 437 4.83 9.80 19.28
N THR A 438 4.16 10.64 18.50
CA THR A 438 2.77 11.05 18.72
C THR A 438 1.93 10.62 17.51
N VAL A 439 0.94 9.76 17.73
CA VAL A 439 -0.05 9.34 16.75
C VAL A 439 -1.41 9.86 17.21
N VAL A 440 -2.10 10.62 16.35
CA VAL A 440 -3.38 11.22 16.69
C VAL A 440 -4.41 10.93 15.62
N ASP A 441 -5.65 10.68 16.04
CA ASP A 441 -6.81 10.60 15.14
C ASP A 441 -6.52 9.69 13.96
N SER A 442 -6.24 8.42 14.24
CA SER A 442 -5.72 7.46 13.25
C SER A 442 -6.31 6.07 13.44
N VAL A 443 -6.69 5.42 12.33
CA VAL A 443 -6.99 3.97 12.32
C VAL A 443 -5.69 3.18 12.35
N ASN A 444 -5.74 1.92 12.80
CA ASN A 444 -4.56 1.06 12.91
C ASN A 444 -3.39 1.80 13.57
N SER A 445 -3.70 2.54 14.65
CA SER A 445 -2.81 3.55 15.23
C SER A 445 -1.42 2.96 15.49
N ILE A 446 -1.37 1.79 16.14
CA ILE A 446 -0.18 0.98 16.26
C ILE A 446 -0.51 -0.45 15.82
N ASN A 447 0.04 -0.90 14.70
CA ASN A 447 -0.02 -2.30 14.30
C ASN A 447 1.26 -3.02 14.74
N ILE A 448 1.15 -4.00 15.62
CA ILE A 448 2.32 -4.65 16.25
C ILE A 448 2.80 -5.91 15.52
N ASP A 449 2.04 -6.38 14.52
CA ASP A 449 2.33 -7.59 13.75
C ASP A 449 1.68 -7.51 12.36
N GLY A 450 2.06 -6.47 11.62
CA GLY A 450 1.49 -6.17 10.31
C GLY A 450 1.89 -7.18 9.24
N GLY A 451 1.13 -7.21 8.14
CA GLY A 451 1.44 -7.99 6.95
C GLY A 451 1.13 -9.49 6.99
N GLY A 452 0.68 -10.04 8.13
CA GLY A 452 0.23 -11.44 8.25
C GLY A 452 1.34 -12.44 7.98
N LYS A 453 2.54 -12.17 8.50
CA LYS A 453 3.76 -12.95 8.22
C LYS A 453 4.04 -14.02 9.27
N SER A 454 4.90 -14.98 8.93
CA SER A 454 5.19 -16.15 9.77
C SER A 454 5.89 -15.79 11.07
N ASP A 455 6.74 -14.76 11.06
CA ASP A 455 7.55 -14.37 12.20
C ASP A 455 7.10 -13.00 12.72
N GLN A 456 6.81 -12.92 14.02
CA GLN A 456 6.38 -11.67 14.65
C GLN A 456 7.57 -10.75 14.90
N PRO A 457 7.37 -9.42 14.94
CA PRO A 457 8.37 -8.50 15.47
C PRO A 457 8.82 -8.92 16.89
N ASN A 458 10.12 -8.79 17.17
CA ASN A 458 10.71 -9.16 18.46
C ASN A 458 11.76 -8.12 18.91
N GLN A 459 12.19 -8.15 20.17
CA GLN A 459 13.15 -7.17 20.73
C GLN A 459 12.79 -5.70 20.42
N ILE A 460 11.51 -5.36 20.51
CA ILE A 460 11.04 -4.00 20.27
C ILE A 460 11.08 -3.22 21.59
N TYR A 461 11.79 -2.10 21.61
CA TYR A 461 11.79 -1.13 22.70
C TYR A 461 10.76 -0.04 22.39
N PHE A 462 9.50 -0.33 22.71
CA PHE A 462 8.35 0.53 22.43
C PHE A 462 8.01 1.41 23.65
N ALA A 463 8.57 2.62 23.70
CA ALA A 463 8.59 3.42 24.93
C ALA A 463 8.07 4.86 24.79
N ASN A 464 7.31 5.34 25.77
CA ASN A 464 6.95 6.76 25.91
C ASN A 464 6.27 7.37 24.67
N ASN A 465 5.55 6.58 23.89
CA ASN A 465 4.75 7.09 22.77
C ASN A 465 3.38 7.60 23.27
N ILE A 466 2.81 8.58 22.58
CA ILE A 466 1.43 9.00 22.77
C ILE A 466 0.60 8.54 21.58
N VAL A 467 -0.51 7.86 21.87
CA VAL A 467 -1.60 7.63 20.92
C VAL A 467 -2.85 8.25 21.51
N ASP A 468 -3.47 9.19 20.82
CA ASP A 468 -4.72 9.80 21.30
C ASP A 468 -5.74 9.88 20.17
N GLN A 469 -7.02 9.86 20.54
CA GLN A 469 -8.13 9.85 19.58
C GLN A 469 -8.00 8.71 18.55
N ALA A 470 -7.45 7.56 18.92
CA ALA A 470 -7.36 6.42 17.99
C ALA A 470 -8.77 6.00 17.53
N ILE A 471 -8.90 5.74 16.24
CA ILE A 471 -10.14 5.29 15.63
C ILE A 471 -10.15 3.76 15.67
N GLY A 472 -10.99 3.18 16.51
CA GLY A 472 -10.96 1.75 16.84
C GLY A 472 -9.93 1.40 17.94
N PRO A 473 -9.47 0.14 17.98
CA PRO A 473 -8.44 -0.29 18.90
C PRO A 473 -7.12 0.47 18.73
N VAL A 474 -6.45 0.81 19.83
CA VAL A 474 -5.11 1.43 19.79
C VAL A 474 -4.09 0.47 19.17
N TYR A 475 -3.98 -0.74 19.72
CA TYR A 475 -3.10 -1.79 19.23
C TYR A 475 -3.88 -2.77 18.36
N VAL A 476 -3.40 -3.01 17.15
CA VAL A 476 -3.97 -3.99 16.21
C VAL A 476 -2.93 -5.03 15.79
N GLY A 477 -3.38 -6.16 15.26
CA GLY A 477 -2.51 -7.30 14.96
C GLY A 477 -2.04 -8.00 16.24
N THR A 478 -2.88 -8.06 17.28
CA THR A 478 -2.45 -8.52 18.61
C THR A 478 -2.60 -10.01 18.87
N ASP A 479 -2.97 -10.82 17.86
CA ASP A 479 -3.20 -12.26 17.99
C ASP A 479 -2.06 -13.03 18.68
N ARG A 480 -0.80 -12.65 18.40
CA ARG A 480 0.38 -13.27 19.01
C ARG A 480 0.92 -12.52 20.23
N GLY A 481 0.37 -11.35 20.52
CA GLY A 481 0.86 -10.42 21.54
C GLY A 481 2.27 -9.89 21.26
N TRP A 482 2.80 -9.12 22.20
CA TRP A 482 4.20 -8.69 22.16
C TRP A 482 5.13 -9.88 22.37
N ALA A 483 6.26 -9.91 21.66
CA ALA A 483 7.30 -10.89 21.92
C ALA A 483 7.82 -10.76 23.36
N SER A 484 8.21 -11.88 23.98
CA SER A 484 8.60 -11.92 25.40
C SER A 484 9.88 -11.13 25.72
N ASP A 485 10.67 -10.80 24.70
CA ASP A 485 11.90 -10.01 24.77
C ASP A 485 11.70 -8.55 24.32
N SER A 486 10.46 -8.15 24.01
CA SER A 486 10.12 -6.75 23.75
C SER A 486 9.78 -6.02 25.04
N VAL A 487 10.11 -4.73 25.07
CA VAL A 487 9.86 -3.83 26.20
C VAL A 487 8.80 -2.82 25.78
N VAL A 488 7.69 -2.79 26.51
CA VAL A 488 6.58 -1.85 26.28
C VAL A 488 6.34 -1.05 27.55
N VAL A 489 6.71 0.23 27.57
CA VAL A 489 6.74 1.03 28.80
C VAL A 489 6.42 2.51 28.57
N GLY A 490 5.75 3.16 29.53
CA GLY A 490 5.55 4.61 29.53
C GLY A 490 4.66 5.18 28.41
N ASN A 491 4.08 4.33 27.56
CA ASN A 491 3.15 4.76 26.52
C ASN A 491 1.82 5.22 27.11
N ILE A 492 1.25 6.30 26.57
CA ILE A 492 -0.10 6.76 26.90
C ILE A 492 -0.96 6.58 25.68
N VAL A 493 -2.05 5.84 25.82
CA VAL A 493 -2.86 5.45 24.67
C VAL A 493 -4.35 5.63 24.93
N ASN A 494 -5.07 6.12 23.94
CA ASN A 494 -6.51 6.32 24.02
C ASN A 494 -7.18 6.03 22.67
N GLY A 495 -8.28 5.26 22.72
CA GLY A 495 -9.07 4.78 21.59
C GLY A 495 -10.29 4.01 22.09
N ASP A 496 -11.04 3.39 21.18
CA ASP A 496 -12.27 2.65 21.53
C ASP A 496 -11.99 1.44 22.44
N SER A 497 -10.84 0.80 22.22
CA SER A 497 -10.29 -0.25 23.08
C SER A 497 -8.77 -0.17 23.14
N PHE A 498 -8.19 -0.83 24.14
CA PHE A 498 -6.74 -0.93 24.25
C PHE A 498 -6.14 -1.75 23.10
N ALA A 499 -6.76 -2.86 22.73
CA ALA A 499 -6.31 -3.76 21.68
C ALA A 499 -7.49 -4.42 20.94
N ASP A 500 -7.23 -4.98 19.75
CA ASP A 500 -8.21 -5.74 18.96
C ASP A 500 -8.48 -7.15 19.50
N THR A 501 -7.59 -7.69 20.33
CA THR A 501 -7.77 -8.96 21.06
C THR A 501 -7.37 -8.84 22.53
N ASP A 502 -7.75 -9.84 23.34
CA ASP A 502 -7.40 -9.90 24.78
C ASP A 502 -5.93 -10.33 25.04
N ASN A 503 -5.15 -10.68 24.00
CA ASN A 503 -3.76 -11.12 24.14
C ASN A 503 -2.80 -9.98 24.50
N VAL A 504 -3.20 -8.73 24.22
CA VAL A 504 -2.50 -7.51 24.65
C VAL A 504 -3.43 -6.75 25.59
N SER A 505 -3.02 -6.63 26.85
CA SER A 505 -3.85 -6.04 27.91
C SER A 505 -3.23 -4.78 28.49
N GLY A 506 -4.10 -3.84 28.86
CA GLY A 506 -3.71 -2.55 29.43
C GLY A 506 -4.93 -1.67 29.63
N THR A 507 -4.70 -0.37 29.81
CA THR A 507 -5.76 0.61 30.04
C THR A 507 -5.62 1.77 29.08
N THR A 508 -6.73 2.24 28.53
CA THR A 508 -6.77 3.49 27.79
C THR A 508 -6.85 4.68 28.74
N ALA A 509 -6.14 5.76 28.41
CA ALA A 509 -6.16 7.03 29.09
C ALA A 509 -5.80 8.14 28.09
N SER A 510 -6.69 9.12 27.92
CA SER A 510 -6.38 10.30 27.12
C SER A 510 -5.42 11.24 27.86
N VAL A 511 -4.60 11.94 27.10
CA VAL A 511 -3.76 13.06 27.56
C VAL A 511 -4.41 14.42 27.24
N ASP A 512 -5.64 14.43 26.72
CA ASP A 512 -6.36 15.63 26.31
C ASP A 512 -5.47 16.55 25.44
N LEU A 513 -4.84 15.98 24.39
CA LEU A 513 -3.99 16.78 23.50
C LEU A 513 -4.78 17.97 22.94
N ALA A 514 -4.17 19.15 23.03
CA ALA A 514 -4.77 20.37 22.51
C ALA A 514 -4.08 20.78 21.22
N LYS A 515 -4.85 21.12 20.19
CA LYS A 515 -4.31 21.64 18.94
C LYS A 515 -3.75 23.05 19.16
N GLY A 516 -2.45 23.23 18.95
CA GLY A 516 -1.75 24.50 19.02
C GLY A 516 -2.11 25.44 17.87
N ILE A 517 -1.57 26.66 17.91
CA ILE A 517 -1.76 27.66 16.84
C ILE A 517 -1.06 27.25 15.52
N ASP A 518 -0.05 26.40 15.65
CA ASP A 518 0.67 25.72 14.57
C ASP A 518 -0.14 24.56 13.96
N GLY A 519 -1.28 24.21 14.54
CA GLY A 519 -2.10 23.10 14.09
C GLY A 519 -1.59 21.74 14.55
N LEU A 520 -0.66 21.65 15.50
CA LEU A 520 -0.18 20.39 16.06
C LEU A 520 -0.88 20.06 17.38
N TYR A 521 -1.24 18.80 17.59
CA TYR A 521 -1.73 18.31 18.87
C TYR A 521 -0.57 18.20 19.87
N ARG A 522 -0.62 18.99 20.93
CA ARG A 522 0.44 19.11 21.94
C ARG A 522 -0.04 18.71 23.34
N PRO A 523 0.85 18.12 24.17
CA PRO A 523 0.52 17.80 25.55
C PRO A 523 0.35 19.07 26.39
N SER A 524 -0.56 19.04 27.36
CA SER A 524 -0.67 20.04 28.42
C SER A 524 0.16 19.67 29.65
N GLU A 525 0.45 20.62 30.57
CA GLU A 525 1.11 20.31 31.85
C GLU A 525 0.33 19.29 32.72
N SER A 526 -0.98 19.10 32.47
CA SER A 526 -1.83 18.12 33.16
C SER A 526 -1.69 16.68 32.67
N SER A 527 -0.93 16.44 31.58
CA SER A 527 -0.88 15.18 30.82
C SER A 527 0.42 14.37 31.00
N SER A 528 1.20 14.65 32.04
CA SER A 528 2.56 14.15 32.19
C SER A 528 2.65 12.71 32.73
N ILE A 529 3.15 11.77 31.91
CA ILE A 529 3.92 10.61 32.41
C ILE A 529 5.40 11.00 32.38
N ASP A 530 6.09 10.78 33.50
CA ASP A 530 7.54 10.91 33.58
C ASP A 530 8.19 9.84 32.68
N ALA A 531 8.85 10.32 31.63
CA ALA A 531 9.51 9.53 30.60
C ALA A 531 11.04 9.59 30.70
N THR A 532 11.57 10.07 31.84
CA THR A 532 13.01 10.32 32.05
C THR A 532 13.84 9.04 32.03
N GLU A 533 13.36 7.98 32.68
CA GLU A 533 14.03 6.69 32.74
C GLU A 533 13.14 5.60 32.15
N TYR A 534 13.66 4.88 31.16
CA TYR A 534 13.02 3.73 30.54
C TYR A 534 14.08 2.78 29.98
N ASP A 535 13.71 1.52 29.80
CA ASP A 535 14.58 0.53 29.18
C ASP A 535 14.54 0.69 27.66
N LYS A 536 15.72 0.95 27.10
CA LYS A 536 15.98 1.26 25.69
C LYS A 536 17.05 0.35 25.11
N GLY A 537 17.40 -0.75 25.79
CA GLY A 537 18.50 -1.61 25.40
C GLY A 537 19.81 -0.83 25.27
N GLU A 538 20.51 -1.05 24.15
CA GLU A 538 21.80 -0.41 23.83
C GLU A 538 21.65 0.93 23.07
N PHE A 539 20.42 1.42 22.89
CA PHE A 539 20.16 2.69 22.23
C PHE A 539 20.42 3.87 23.17
N ALA A 540 20.93 4.99 22.63
CA ALA A 540 21.03 6.22 23.39
C ALA A 540 19.65 6.80 23.75
N ALA A 541 19.62 7.71 24.73
CA ALA A 541 18.38 8.40 25.12
C ALA A 541 18.03 9.48 24.10
N ILE A 542 16.74 9.62 23.80
CA ILE A 542 16.23 10.73 22.99
C ILE A 542 16.31 12.02 23.79
N SER A 543 17.14 12.97 23.34
CA SER A 543 17.42 14.22 24.05
C SER A 543 16.81 15.46 23.40
N ILE A 544 16.30 15.33 22.18
CA ILE A 544 15.64 16.39 21.41
C ILE A 544 14.16 16.01 21.18
N ASP A 545 13.24 16.98 21.17
CA ASP A 545 11.82 16.80 20.85
C ASP A 545 11.50 17.06 19.36
N MET A 546 10.23 16.95 18.98
CA MET A 546 9.77 17.16 17.60
C MET A 546 10.04 18.56 17.07
N ASP A 547 10.08 19.57 17.96
CA ASP A 547 10.37 20.97 17.65
C ASP A 547 11.88 21.21 17.47
N GLY A 548 12.72 20.21 17.67
CA GLY A 548 14.18 20.34 17.62
C GLY A 548 14.77 20.96 18.87
N LEU A 549 14.02 21.01 19.97
CA LEU A 549 14.43 21.59 21.25
C LEU A 549 14.93 20.49 22.19
N ALA A 550 15.86 20.85 23.08
CA ALA A 550 16.32 19.92 24.10
C ALA A 550 15.18 19.60 25.07
N ARG A 551 14.95 18.30 25.28
CA ARG A 551 13.98 17.79 26.26
C ARG A 551 14.37 18.23 27.66
N ASN A 552 13.37 18.39 28.53
CA ASN A 552 13.58 18.76 29.92
C ASN A 552 14.27 17.62 30.70
N GLU A 553 14.95 17.92 31.81
CA GLU A 553 15.50 16.87 32.70
C GLU A 553 14.42 15.91 33.22
N ALA A 554 13.20 16.44 33.43
CA ALA A 554 12.00 15.66 33.67
C ALA A 554 11.18 15.69 32.38
N THR A 555 11.43 14.74 31.49
CA THR A 555 10.81 14.71 30.16
C THR A 555 9.47 13.99 30.15
N LEU A 556 8.62 14.36 29.21
CA LEU A 556 7.28 13.82 29.02
C LEU A 556 7.22 12.83 27.86
N ALA A 557 6.26 11.91 27.89
CA ALA A 557 5.95 11.04 26.76
C ALA A 557 5.45 11.84 25.54
N GLY A 558 5.59 11.25 24.36
CA GLY A 558 5.20 11.83 23.07
C GLY A 558 6.30 12.63 22.38
N ALA A 559 6.01 13.02 21.14
CA ALA A 559 6.96 13.70 20.26
C ALA A 559 7.37 15.08 20.78
N ASP A 560 6.48 15.76 21.50
CA ASP A 560 6.73 17.07 22.09
C ASP A 560 7.12 16.96 23.57
N ASP A 561 7.93 17.91 24.05
CA ASP A 561 8.13 18.17 25.47
C ASP A 561 7.66 19.60 25.77
N VAL A 562 7.14 19.86 26.97
CA VAL A 562 6.64 21.20 27.32
C VAL A 562 7.84 22.11 27.61
N THR A 563 8.42 22.67 26.56
CA THR A 563 9.57 23.58 26.63
C THR A 563 9.14 25.03 26.45
N ASN A 564 9.95 25.98 26.95
CA ASN A 564 9.73 27.43 26.76
C ASN A 564 10.48 27.99 25.53
N GLY A 565 10.99 27.12 24.65
CA GLY A 565 11.78 27.50 23.48
C GLY A 565 10.90 27.95 22.30
N THR A 566 11.55 28.44 21.24
CA THR A 566 10.88 28.65 19.94
C THR A 566 11.17 27.41 19.08
N PRO A 567 10.16 26.78 18.47
CA PRO A 567 10.37 25.65 17.59
C PRO A 567 11.44 25.94 16.53
N LEU A 568 12.36 24.99 16.34
CA LEU A 568 13.40 25.02 15.30
C LEU A 568 13.01 24.15 14.10
N LEU A 569 12.08 23.22 14.32
CA LEU A 569 11.48 22.34 13.33
C LEU A 569 9.97 22.57 13.36
N GLU A 570 9.38 22.71 12.18
CA GLU A 570 7.94 22.86 11.99
C GLU A 570 7.54 22.03 10.75
N PRO A 571 6.25 21.64 10.63
CA PRO A 571 5.73 21.07 9.40
C PRO A 571 6.04 21.95 8.19
N LEU A 572 6.69 21.39 7.18
CA LEU A 572 7.11 22.12 5.99
C LEU A 572 5.91 22.45 5.11
N THR A 573 5.94 23.66 4.57
CA THR A 573 5.05 24.15 3.52
C THR A 573 5.82 24.35 2.22
N TYR A 574 5.11 24.65 1.13
CA TYR A 574 5.76 24.94 -0.15
C TYR A 574 6.77 26.11 -0.07
N ALA A 575 6.58 27.07 0.85
CA ALA A 575 7.50 28.19 1.03
C ALA A 575 8.86 27.77 1.61
N ASP A 576 8.93 26.62 2.28
CA ASP A 576 10.11 26.15 3.00
C ASP A 576 11.05 25.34 2.12
N VAL A 577 10.54 24.79 1.01
CA VAL A 577 11.26 23.90 0.09
C VAL A 577 11.37 24.49 -1.33
N GLY A 578 12.02 23.77 -2.24
CA GLY A 578 12.20 24.19 -3.63
C GLY A 578 13.23 25.32 -3.78
N PRO A 579 13.30 25.94 -4.97
CA PRO A 579 14.27 26.98 -5.28
C PRO A 579 14.25 28.15 -4.30
N LYS A 580 15.42 28.73 -4.02
CA LYS A 580 15.58 29.87 -3.09
C LYS A 580 16.16 31.11 -3.75
N SER A 581 16.83 30.95 -4.88
CA SER A 581 17.36 32.05 -5.69
C SER A 581 16.30 32.67 -6.61
N TYR A 582 15.16 32.00 -6.81
CA TYR A 582 14.00 32.48 -7.56
C TYR A 582 12.70 31.89 -7.00
N ASP A 583 11.60 32.61 -7.21
CA ASP A 583 10.26 32.12 -6.87
C ASP A 583 9.72 31.29 -8.03
N PHE A 584 9.25 30.07 -7.77
CA PHE A 584 8.48 29.28 -8.71
C PHE A 584 7.04 29.12 -8.19
N GLU A 585 6.05 29.14 -9.09
CA GLU A 585 4.67 28.93 -8.68
C GLU A 585 4.44 27.47 -8.27
N LYS A 586 3.71 27.25 -7.17
CA LYS A 586 3.40 25.89 -6.71
C LYS A 586 2.73 25.09 -7.84
N PRO A 587 3.33 23.96 -8.28
CA PRO A 587 2.75 23.14 -9.33
C PRO A 587 1.32 22.71 -9.02
N ALA A 588 0.44 22.87 -10.01
CA ALA A 588 -0.97 22.51 -9.90
C ALA A 588 -1.15 21.00 -9.67
N ALA A 589 -2.16 20.63 -8.89
CA ALA A 589 -2.45 19.25 -8.59
C ALA A 589 -3.10 18.52 -9.78
N ILE A 590 -2.71 17.27 -9.99
CA ILE A 590 -3.34 16.38 -10.97
C ILE A 590 -4.64 15.81 -10.39
N ILE A 591 -4.62 15.39 -9.13
CA ILE A 591 -5.81 15.05 -8.35
C ILE A 591 -6.20 16.28 -7.55
N ASN A 592 -7.30 16.90 -7.93
CA ASN A 592 -7.83 18.09 -7.27
C ASN A 592 -8.92 17.70 -6.29
N GLU A 593 -8.92 18.34 -5.14
CA GLU A 593 -10.03 18.30 -4.19
C GLU A 593 -11.00 19.43 -4.47
N VAL A 594 -12.28 19.09 -4.47
CA VAL A 594 -13.36 20.06 -4.42
C VAL A 594 -13.46 20.54 -2.97
N ALA A 595 -13.48 21.86 -2.79
CA ALA A 595 -13.62 22.46 -1.47
C ALA A 595 -14.98 22.06 -0.85
N ILE A 596 -14.92 21.49 0.35
CA ILE A 596 -16.07 21.16 1.18
C ILE A 596 -15.75 21.72 2.57
N GLU A 597 -16.57 22.63 3.06
CA GLU A 597 -16.44 23.16 4.42
C GLU A 597 -16.75 22.07 5.44
N ASN A 598 -15.92 22.00 6.50
CA ASN A 598 -16.14 21.12 7.64
C ASN A 598 -16.43 19.66 7.22
N TYR A 599 -15.61 19.13 6.32
CA TYR A 599 -15.80 17.82 5.67
C TYR A 599 -15.83 16.64 6.65
N ALA A 600 -15.16 16.78 7.80
CA ALA A 600 -15.11 15.79 8.89
C ALA A 600 -16.01 16.15 10.08
N PHE A 601 -16.84 17.18 9.95
CA PHE A 601 -17.84 17.58 10.96
C PHE A 601 -17.30 17.90 12.37
N ALA A 602 -15.99 18.16 12.51
CA ALA A 602 -15.35 18.56 13.76
C ALA A 602 -15.96 19.84 14.35
N GLU A 603 -16.50 20.72 13.50
CA GLU A 603 -17.18 21.96 13.90
C GLU A 603 -18.72 21.83 13.85
N GLY A 604 -19.24 20.61 13.99
CA GLY A 604 -20.67 20.35 13.94
C GLY A 604 -21.19 20.38 12.50
N THR A 605 -22.25 21.15 12.25
CA THR A 605 -22.84 21.36 10.91
C THR A 605 -22.48 22.71 10.28
N GLU A 606 -21.46 23.42 10.80
CA GLU A 606 -21.00 24.68 10.21
C GLU A 606 -20.63 24.51 8.72
N GLY A 607 -21.08 25.44 7.87
CA GLY A 607 -20.95 25.36 6.41
C GLY A 607 -22.04 24.54 5.69
N TRP A 608 -22.87 23.81 6.42
CA TRP A 608 -23.90 22.94 5.84
C TRP A 608 -25.34 23.43 6.12
N SER A 609 -26.26 23.09 5.21
CA SER A 609 -27.70 23.38 5.29
C SER A 609 -28.52 22.11 5.40
N GLY A 610 -29.42 22.02 6.37
CA GLY A 610 -30.26 20.84 6.57
C GLY A 610 -30.85 20.77 7.98
N ASN A 611 -31.40 19.61 8.32
CA ASN A 611 -32.00 19.30 9.61
C ASN A 611 -31.40 18.06 10.29
N ALA A 612 -30.44 17.39 9.66
CA ALA A 612 -29.65 16.33 10.30
C ALA A 612 -28.80 16.89 11.45
N ASN A 613 -28.50 16.05 12.43
CA ASN A 613 -27.74 16.41 13.63
C ASN A 613 -26.33 15.80 13.61
N THR A 614 -25.43 16.29 14.46
CA THR A 614 -24.19 15.58 14.79
C THR A 614 -24.35 14.70 16.02
N THR A 615 -23.54 13.66 16.10
CA THR A 615 -23.32 12.83 17.28
C THR A 615 -21.87 12.95 17.74
N ASN A 616 -21.65 12.82 19.04
CA ASN A 616 -20.32 12.70 19.67
C ASN A 616 -20.11 11.32 20.32
N VAL A 617 -21.01 10.38 20.01
CA VAL A 617 -20.94 8.98 20.42
C VAL A 617 -20.79 8.16 19.15
N ASP A 618 -19.84 7.22 19.17
CA ASP A 618 -19.63 6.27 18.07
C ASP A 618 -19.41 7.03 16.74
N THR A 619 -18.44 7.93 16.78
CA THR A 619 -17.99 8.81 15.71
C THR A 619 -16.76 8.22 15.03
N PHE A 620 -16.54 8.54 13.76
CA PHE A 620 -15.34 8.06 13.08
C PHE A 620 -14.10 8.87 13.42
N SER A 621 -14.12 10.19 13.18
CA SER A 621 -12.94 11.05 13.40
C SER A 621 -13.30 12.30 14.19
N TYR A 622 -12.30 12.93 14.83
CA TYR A 622 -12.43 14.22 15.55
C TYR A 622 -13.57 14.31 16.59
N GLY A 623 -14.08 13.17 17.07
CA GLY A 623 -15.15 13.11 18.07
C GLY A 623 -16.51 13.67 17.62
N SER A 624 -16.74 13.81 16.31
CA SER A 624 -18.00 14.33 15.77
C SER A 624 -18.30 13.74 14.39
N SER A 625 -19.49 13.19 14.21
CA SER A 625 -19.97 12.71 12.90
C SER A 625 -21.42 13.11 12.67
N ILE A 626 -21.88 13.12 11.42
CA ILE A 626 -23.29 13.34 11.10
C ILE A 626 -24.08 12.06 11.34
N VAL A 627 -25.31 12.23 11.84
CA VAL A 627 -26.35 11.21 11.87
C VAL A 627 -27.61 11.75 11.18
N VAL A 628 -28.13 10.97 10.24
CA VAL A 628 -29.42 11.19 9.59
C VAL A 628 -30.38 10.13 10.11
N GLU A 629 -31.44 10.56 10.79
CA GLU A 629 -32.47 9.69 11.36
C GLU A 629 -33.77 9.82 10.55
N GLY A 630 -34.12 8.78 9.79
CA GLY A 630 -35.33 8.78 8.97
C GLY A 630 -35.22 9.54 7.64
N SER A 631 -36.28 9.46 6.84
CA SER A 631 -36.29 9.92 5.44
C SER A 631 -36.57 11.42 5.24
N ASP A 632 -36.92 12.15 6.30
CA ASP A 632 -37.14 13.60 6.27
C ASP A 632 -35.93 14.41 6.75
N GLU A 633 -34.86 13.75 7.19
CA GLU A 633 -33.59 14.38 7.55
C GLU A 633 -32.58 14.34 6.39
N SER A 634 -31.84 15.44 6.24
CA SER A 634 -30.72 15.52 5.30
C SER A 634 -29.79 16.67 5.67
N LEU A 635 -28.59 16.64 5.08
CA LEU A 635 -27.62 17.72 5.12
C LEU A 635 -27.11 18.01 3.71
N SER A 636 -26.88 19.27 3.36
CA SER A 636 -26.40 19.64 2.03
C SER A 636 -25.47 20.85 2.02
N GLN A 637 -24.58 20.90 1.03
CA GLN A 637 -23.67 22.01 0.78
C GLN A 637 -23.57 22.26 -0.73
N THR A 638 -23.42 23.52 -1.13
CA THR A 638 -23.10 23.86 -2.53
C THR A 638 -21.62 23.62 -2.78
N VAL A 639 -21.30 22.88 -3.85
CA VAL A 639 -19.95 22.56 -4.26
C VAL A 639 -19.70 23.01 -5.70
N THR A 640 -18.45 23.36 -6.02
CA THR A 640 -18.03 23.73 -7.38
C THR A 640 -17.34 22.54 -8.02
N LEU A 641 -17.86 22.06 -9.15
CA LEU A 641 -17.33 20.92 -9.90
C LEU A 641 -16.78 21.37 -11.25
N LEU A 642 -15.88 20.56 -11.83
CA LEU A 642 -15.40 20.78 -13.19
C LEU A 642 -16.28 20.02 -14.18
N PRO A 643 -16.88 20.65 -15.20
CA PRO A 643 -17.79 19.97 -16.11
C PRO A 643 -17.08 18.99 -17.06
N ASN A 644 -17.77 17.93 -17.46
CA ASN A 644 -17.31 16.88 -18.41
C ASN A 644 -16.04 16.12 -18.00
N ILE A 645 -15.74 15.97 -16.70
CA ILE A 645 -14.62 15.14 -16.24
C ILE A 645 -15.03 14.14 -15.13
N PRO A 646 -14.28 13.05 -14.97
CA PRO A 646 -14.49 12.11 -13.88
C PRO A 646 -14.26 12.74 -12.50
N HIS A 647 -15.14 12.42 -11.57
CA HIS A 647 -15.08 12.75 -10.16
C HIS A 647 -15.29 11.48 -9.32
N ALA A 648 -14.83 11.51 -8.07
CA ALA A 648 -15.20 10.54 -7.06
C ALA A 648 -15.68 11.26 -5.81
N VAL A 649 -16.78 10.79 -5.23
CA VAL A 649 -17.19 11.15 -3.87
C VAL A 649 -16.87 9.99 -2.94
N THR A 650 -16.22 10.30 -1.82
CA THR A 650 -15.89 9.35 -0.77
C THR A 650 -16.40 9.83 0.58
N ALA A 651 -16.77 8.90 1.44
CA ALA A 651 -17.11 9.18 2.83
C ALA A 651 -16.90 7.92 3.67
N PHE A 652 -16.63 8.09 4.96
CA PHE A 652 -16.81 7.02 5.94
C PHE A 652 -18.27 6.99 6.37
N VAL A 653 -18.93 5.84 6.18
CA VAL A 653 -20.36 5.68 6.41
C VAL A 653 -20.69 4.47 7.26
N LYS A 654 -21.81 4.54 7.97
CA LYS A 654 -22.42 3.46 8.75
C LYS A 654 -23.93 3.45 8.49
N GLY A 655 -24.53 2.27 8.35
CA GLY A 655 -25.95 2.10 8.05
C GLY A 655 -26.35 2.40 6.61
N GLN A 656 -27.63 2.73 6.40
CA GLN A 656 -28.28 2.83 5.09
C GLN A 656 -28.18 4.25 4.50
N TYR A 657 -27.18 4.49 3.67
CA TYR A 657 -26.80 5.84 3.26
C TYR A 657 -27.27 6.23 1.85
N ASN A 658 -27.44 7.54 1.66
CA ASN A 658 -27.57 8.19 0.37
C ASN A 658 -26.57 9.36 0.28
N ILE A 659 -25.77 9.36 -0.78
CA ILE A 659 -24.94 10.51 -1.16
C ILE A 659 -25.41 10.97 -2.54
N THR A 660 -25.77 12.24 -2.66
CA THR A 660 -26.13 12.86 -3.94
C THR A 660 -25.18 14.01 -4.24
N VAL A 661 -24.68 14.06 -5.48
CA VAL A 661 -23.88 15.18 -6.00
C VAL A 661 -24.52 15.65 -7.31
N GLY A 662 -25.17 16.81 -7.28
CA GLY A 662 -25.93 17.30 -8.44
C GLY A 662 -27.07 16.32 -8.79
N GLN A 663 -27.04 15.75 -9.99
CA GLN A 663 -28.00 14.73 -10.41
C GLN A 663 -27.56 13.28 -10.12
N HIS A 664 -26.32 13.08 -9.67
CA HIS A 664 -25.75 11.75 -9.42
C HIS A 664 -26.13 11.31 -8.01
N THR A 665 -26.81 10.17 -7.88
CA THR A 665 -27.34 9.69 -6.59
C THR A 665 -26.85 8.27 -6.32
N PHE A 666 -26.27 8.06 -5.15
CA PHE A 666 -25.69 6.78 -4.72
C PHE A 666 -26.39 6.31 -3.45
N ASN A 667 -27.19 5.25 -3.56
CA ASN A 667 -27.76 4.55 -2.42
C ASN A 667 -26.87 3.36 -2.07
N GLY A 668 -26.64 3.13 -0.79
CA GLY A 668 -25.93 1.95 -0.32
C GLY A 668 -26.26 1.60 1.12
N GLU A 669 -25.73 0.48 1.56
CA GLU A 669 -25.85 -0.02 2.92
C GLU A 669 -24.46 -0.44 3.36
N ALA A 670 -24.00 0.15 4.46
CA ALA A 670 -22.76 -0.20 5.13
C ALA A 670 -23.07 -0.92 6.44
N SER A 671 -22.04 -1.43 7.12
CA SER A 671 -22.20 -1.99 8.46
C SER A 671 -22.96 -1.04 9.40
N ASP A 672 -23.80 -1.59 10.28
CA ASP A 672 -24.47 -0.83 11.34
C ASP A 672 -23.57 -0.59 12.57
N SER A 673 -22.46 -1.34 12.69
CA SER A 673 -21.54 -1.25 13.82
C SER A 673 -20.27 -0.46 13.51
N ASP A 674 -19.87 -0.43 12.25
CA ASP A 674 -18.54 0.02 11.85
C ASP A 674 -18.61 1.00 10.70
N TYR A 675 -17.88 2.10 10.81
CA TYR A 675 -17.64 2.95 9.65
C TYR A 675 -16.85 2.19 8.59
N GLN A 676 -17.35 2.29 7.36
CA GLN A 676 -16.74 1.76 6.14
C GLN A 676 -16.53 2.91 5.16
N LEU A 677 -15.37 2.92 4.50
CA LEU A 677 -15.14 3.83 3.39
C LEU A 677 -15.99 3.41 2.19
N VAL A 678 -16.76 4.33 1.65
CA VAL A 678 -17.46 4.16 0.37
C VAL A 678 -16.89 5.12 -0.66
N THR A 679 -16.81 4.66 -1.90
CA THR A 679 -16.29 5.43 -3.03
C THR A 679 -17.24 5.29 -4.20
N HIS A 680 -17.75 6.42 -4.69
CA HIS A 680 -18.65 6.46 -5.84
C HIS A 680 -18.06 7.37 -6.92
N GLU A 681 -17.74 6.80 -8.07
CA GLU A 681 -17.26 7.55 -9.23
C GLU A 681 -18.43 8.01 -10.11
N PHE A 682 -18.30 9.21 -10.68
CA PHE A 682 -19.27 9.77 -11.61
C PHE A 682 -18.60 10.72 -12.59
N THR A 683 -19.29 11.04 -13.69
CA THR A 683 -18.83 12.04 -14.65
C THR A 683 -19.85 13.16 -14.73
N THR A 684 -19.39 14.37 -14.44
CA THR A 684 -20.23 15.58 -14.50
C THR A 684 -20.64 15.92 -15.93
N GLU A 685 -21.82 16.49 -16.12
CA GLU A 685 -22.26 17.05 -17.41
C GLU A 685 -21.78 18.49 -17.63
N SER A 686 -22.09 19.05 -18.82
CA SER A 686 -21.57 20.35 -19.26
C SER A 686 -22.06 21.56 -18.46
N ASP A 687 -23.19 21.43 -17.77
CA ASP A 687 -23.87 22.47 -16.99
C ASP A 687 -23.77 22.26 -15.47
N GLU A 688 -23.03 21.26 -15.00
CA GLU A 688 -22.89 20.90 -13.58
C GLU A 688 -21.71 21.60 -12.86
N ALA A 689 -21.45 22.88 -13.16
CA ALA A 689 -20.34 23.61 -12.55
C ALA A 689 -20.59 23.99 -11.07
N GLU A 690 -21.85 24.25 -10.71
CA GLU A 690 -22.27 24.52 -9.33
C GLU A 690 -23.38 23.53 -8.98
N SER A 691 -23.10 22.64 -8.04
CA SER A 691 -23.93 21.47 -7.72
C SER A 691 -24.19 21.39 -6.23
N GLN A 692 -25.23 20.66 -5.84
CA GLN A 692 -25.52 20.38 -4.44
C GLN A 692 -24.96 19.00 -4.06
N LEU A 693 -24.11 18.96 -3.04
CA LEU A 693 -23.77 17.74 -2.31
C LEU A 693 -24.84 17.55 -1.22
N SER A 694 -25.43 16.37 -1.12
CA SER A 694 -26.44 16.02 -0.12
C SER A 694 -26.14 14.67 0.52
N LEU A 695 -26.33 14.58 1.83
CA LEU A 695 -26.20 13.39 2.66
C LEU A 695 -27.58 13.10 3.27
N ALA A 696 -28.09 11.90 3.06
CA ALA A 696 -29.41 11.50 3.51
C ALA A 696 -29.47 10.00 3.82
N LEU A 697 -30.61 9.52 4.33
CA LEU A 697 -30.90 8.09 4.38
C LEU A 697 -31.06 7.56 2.95
N ALA A 698 -30.68 6.30 2.72
CA ALA A 698 -30.98 5.60 1.48
C ALA A 698 -32.45 5.82 1.06
N THR A 699 -32.70 5.92 -0.23
CA THR A 699 -34.08 5.93 -0.78
C THR A 699 -34.55 4.53 -1.16
N GLU A 700 -33.60 3.62 -1.34
CA GLU A 700 -33.79 2.24 -1.74
C GLU A 700 -32.64 1.39 -1.19
N VAL A 701 -32.94 0.20 -0.67
CA VAL A 701 -31.94 -0.75 -0.12
C VAL A 701 -32.09 -2.13 -0.76
N THR A 702 -31.03 -2.93 -0.74
CA THR A 702 -31.10 -4.33 -1.17
C THR A 702 -31.62 -5.16 0.00
N VAL A 703 -32.76 -5.85 -0.20
CA VAL A 703 -33.32 -6.73 0.82
C VAL A 703 -32.99 -8.17 0.45
N GLU A 704 -32.16 -8.83 1.25
CA GLU A 704 -31.91 -10.28 1.18
C GLU A 704 -32.93 -11.06 1.99
N THR A 705 -33.42 -12.16 1.44
CA THR A 705 -34.54 -12.92 2.04
C THR A 705 -34.20 -14.37 2.39
N VAL A 706 -33.05 -14.87 1.92
CA VAL A 706 -32.58 -16.23 2.21
C VAL A 706 -32.05 -16.30 3.64
N GLN A 707 -32.42 -17.37 4.35
CA GLN A 707 -31.90 -17.68 5.68
C GLN A 707 -30.81 -18.74 5.56
N ASP A 708 -29.71 -18.55 6.29
CA ASP A 708 -28.57 -19.50 6.32
C ASP A 708 -28.08 -19.88 4.92
N GLY A 709 -28.02 -18.90 4.01
CA GLY A 709 -27.57 -19.12 2.63
C GLY A 709 -26.09 -19.48 2.50
N ASN A 710 -25.29 -19.09 3.51
CA ASN A 710 -23.85 -19.33 3.58
C ASN A 710 -23.47 -20.59 4.39
N PHE A 711 -24.47 -21.32 4.90
CA PHE A 711 -24.31 -22.58 5.64
C PHE A 711 -23.23 -22.55 6.72
N THR A 712 -23.06 -21.44 7.45
CA THR A 712 -21.90 -21.21 8.33
C THR A 712 -21.61 -22.41 9.26
N ASP A 713 -22.67 -22.99 9.85
CA ASP A 713 -22.59 -24.15 10.75
C ASP A 713 -22.91 -25.49 10.08
N GLY A 714 -23.25 -25.49 8.79
CA GLY A 714 -23.75 -26.61 8.01
C GLY A 714 -25.18 -26.36 7.55
N ILE A 715 -25.84 -27.39 7.00
CA ILE A 715 -27.22 -27.26 6.51
C ILE A 715 -28.16 -27.20 7.72
N SER A 716 -28.77 -26.04 7.96
CA SER A 716 -29.74 -25.83 9.03
C SER A 716 -31.13 -26.42 8.74
N SER A 717 -32.04 -26.27 9.70
CA SER A 717 -33.45 -26.65 9.56
C SER A 717 -34.26 -25.71 8.67
N ASP A 718 -33.68 -24.59 8.22
CA ASP A 718 -34.34 -23.64 7.32
C ASP A 718 -34.30 -24.10 5.86
N TRP A 719 -33.59 -25.20 5.59
CA TRP A 719 -33.48 -25.81 4.28
C TRP A 719 -34.13 -27.20 4.25
N ASP A 720 -34.91 -27.45 3.20
CA ASP A 720 -35.43 -28.77 2.87
C ASP A 720 -34.43 -29.51 1.97
N THR A 721 -34.11 -30.76 2.31
CA THR A 721 -33.26 -31.62 1.47
C THR A 721 -34.09 -32.66 0.71
N VAL A 722 -33.73 -32.88 -0.54
CA VAL A 722 -34.22 -33.99 -1.37
C VAL A 722 -33.10 -35.02 -1.43
N GLU A 723 -33.20 -36.06 -0.61
CA GLU A 723 -32.20 -37.13 -0.53
C GLU A 723 -32.82 -38.47 -0.10
N ASN A 724 -32.23 -39.57 -0.56
CA ASN A 724 -32.49 -40.91 -0.03
C ASN A 724 -31.33 -41.84 -0.40
N ASP A 725 -30.22 -41.65 0.29
CA ASP A 725 -28.97 -42.40 0.09
C ASP A 725 -29.20 -43.93 0.20
N SER A 726 -30.01 -44.36 1.16
CA SER A 726 -30.35 -45.78 1.34
C SER A 726 -31.14 -46.40 0.17
N ALA A 727 -31.78 -45.57 -0.67
CA ALA A 727 -32.45 -45.99 -1.90
C ALA A 727 -31.67 -45.58 -3.16
N GLY A 728 -30.47 -45.01 -3.02
CA GLY A 728 -29.61 -44.56 -4.12
C GLY A 728 -30.13 -43.33 -4.88
N PHE A 729 -30.97 -42.50 -4.26
CA PHE A 729 -31.48 -41.26 -4.87
C PHE A 729 -30.59 -40.03 -4.59
N GLY A 730 -29.40 -40.26 -4.05
CA GLY A 730 -28.44 -39.22 -3.67
C GLY A 730 -28.45 -38.85 -2.19
N ASP A 731 -27.42 -38.10 -1.80
CA ASP A 731 -27.09 -37.63 -0.45
C ASP A 731 -26.85 -36.12 -0.49
N VAL A 732 -27.35 -35.41 0.52
CA VAL A 732 -27.12 -33.98 0.72
C VAL A 732 -26.52 -33.79 2.12
N GLY A 733 -25.38 -33.11 2.21
CA GLY A 733 -24.72 -32.89 3.49
C GLY A 733 -23.76 -31.71 3.48
N SER A 734 -23.15 -31.39 4.60
CA SER A 734 -22.22 -30.24 4.67
C SER A 734 -20.80 -30.60 4.23
N SER A 735 -20.11 -29.63 3.62
CA SER A 735 -18.69 -29.66 3.25
C SER A 735 -17.92 -28.58 3.99
N SER A 736 -16.64 -28.82 4.30
CA SER A 736 -15.74 -27.78 4.82
C SER A 736 -15.20 -26.83 3.74
N ASP A 737 -15.40 -27.17 2.46
CA ASP A 737 -15.13 -26.25 1.35
C ASP A 737 -16.24 -25.19 1.31
N SER A 738 -15.89 -23.93 1.06
CA SER A 738 -16.82 -22.81 0.93
C SER A 738 -16.33 -21.81 -0.11
N ALA A 739 -17.26 -21.05 -0.68
CA ALA A 739 -16.98 -19.99 -1.63
C ALA A 739 -16.32 -18.79 -0.94
N ILE A 740 -16.79 -18.42 0.26
CA ILE A 740 -16.34 -17.22 1.00
C ILE A 740 -15.78 -17.59 2.38
N SER A 741 -16.56 -18.21 3.24
CA SER A 741 -16.11 -18.64 4.58
C SER A 741 -17.07 -19.70 5.15
N GLY A 742 -16.68 -20.40 6.23
CA GLY A 742 -17.56 -21.42 6.83
C GLY A 742 -17.61 -22.73 6.03
N LYS A 743 -18.80 -23.20 5.68
CA LYS A 743 -19.08 -24.48 5.03
C LYS A 743 -19.94 -24.28 3.77
N SER A 744 -20.20 -25.33 3.02
CA SER A 744 -21.17 -25.34 1.91
C SER A 744 -22.09 -26.57 1.96
N ALA A 745 -23.14 -26.56 1.15
CA ALA A 745 -23.97 -27.74 0.91
C ALA A 745 -23.38 -28.59 -0.23
N ARG A 746 -23.13 -29.87 0.05
CA ARG A 746 -22.63 -30.89 -0.86
C ARG A 746 -23.77 -31.79 -1.29
N ILE A 747 -23.91 -32.00 -2.58
CA ILE A 747 -24.95 -32.83 -3.19
C ILE A 747 -24.23 -33.90 -4.02
N ARG A 748 -24.51 -35.18 -3.77
CA ARG A 748 -23.77 -36.27 -4.41
C ARG A 748 -24.53 -37.58 -4.56
N PHE A 749 -23.98 -38.47 -5.38
CA PHE A 749 -24.26 -39.90 -5.35
C PHE A 749 -23.08 -40.64 -4.70
N LYS A 750 -23.31 -41.35 -3.59
CA LYS A 750 -22.24 -42.04 -2.86
C LYS A 750 -21.75 -43.29 -3.57
N ASP A 751 -20.49 -43.62 -3.35
CA ASP A 751 -19.91 -44.91 -3.75
C ASP A 751 -20.10 -45.96 -2.64
N ASN A 752 -21.04 -46.89 -2.84
CA ASN A 752 -21.41 -47.91 -1.86
C ASN A 752 -20.48 -49.13 -1.93
N LYS A 753 -19.29 -49.05 -1.31
CA LYS A 753 -18.28 -50.12 -1.31
C LYS A 753 -18.52 -51.30 -0.34
N ASP A 754 -19.62 -51.32 0.41
CA ASP A 754 -19.95 -52.42 1.31
C ASP A 754 -20.90 -53.44 0.62
N ASP A 755 -20.39 -54.65 0.44
CA ASP A 755 -20.99 -55.80 -0.26
C ASP A 755 -22.40 -56.18 0.27
N ASP A 756 -23.45 -55.80 -0.49
CA ASP A 756 -24.72 -56.53 -0.76
C ASP A 756 -25.79 -55.64 -1.47
N LEU A 757 -25.47 -54.39 -1.79
CA LEU A 757 -26.34 -53.43 -2.51
C LEU A 757 -25.71 -52.91 -3.83
N ASN A 758 -24.94 -53.76 -4.50
CA ASN A 758 -24.38 -53.46 -5.84
C ASN A 758 -25.51 -53.00 -6.80
N ASP A 759 -25.36 -51.79 -7.37
CA ASP A 759 -26.19 -51.10 -8.37
C ASP A 759 -27.52 -50.44 -7.92
N LEU A 760 -27.48 -49.38 -7.10
CA LEU A 760 -28.71 -48.65 -6.72
C LEU A 760 -28.74 -47.14 -7.02
N ASN A 761 -27.67 -46.50 -7.50
CA ASN A 761 -27.75 -45.08 -7.84
C ASN A 761 -28.73 -44.86 -9.01
N GLU A 762 -29.88 -44.30 -8.70
CA GLU A 762 -30.91 -43.93 -9.67
C GLU A 762 -30.55 -42.54 -10.21
N TYR A 763 -29.66 -42.47 -11.20
CA TYR A 763 -29.17 -41.20 -11.77
C TYR A 763 -30.24 -40.33 -12.46
N THR A 764 -31.50 -40.80 -12.50
CA THR A 764 -32.66 -39.99 -12.88
C THR A 764 -33.27 -39.21 -11.71
N ALA A 765 -32.85 -39.52 -10.48
CA ALA A 765 -33.17 -38.73 -9.29
C ALA A 765 -32.40 -37.41 -9.31
N THR A 766 -32.99 -36.39 -8.69
CA THR A 766 -32.43 -35.03 -8.63
C THR A 766 -32.23 -34.61 -7.17
N PRO A 767 -31.22 -35.16 -6.48
CA PRO A 767 -30.95 -34.77 -5.10
C PRO A 767 -30.58 -33.29 -5.04
N GLY A 768 -30.82 -32.67 -3.90
CA GLY A 768 -30.40 -31.29 -3.65
C GLY A 768 -31.24 -30.61 -2.59
N ILE A 769 -31.36 -29.29 -2.67
CA ILE A 769 -31.83 -28.49 -1.56
C ILE A 769 -32.80 -27.40 -2.02
N SER A 770 -33.76 -27.04 -1.18
CA SER A 770 -34.67 -25.92 -1.40
C SER A 770 -34.97 -25.17 -0.11
N GLN A 771 -35.36 -23.90 -0.25
CA GLN A 771 -35.84 -23.09 0.87
C GLN A 771 -37.07 -22.32 0.44
N LYS A 772 -38.06 -22.33 1.33
CA LYS A 772 -39.29 -21.58 1.17
C LYS A 772 -39.14 -20.18 1.77
N ILE A 773 -39.39 -19.17 0.94
CA ILE A 773 -39.26 -17.76 1.30
C ILE A 773 -40.65 -17.12 1.26
N THR A 774 -41.07 -16.54 2.38
CA THR A 774 -42.39 -15.92 2.56
C THR A 774 -42.27 -14.40 2.69
N ASP A 775 -43.41 -13.73 2.68
CA ASP A 775 -43.53 -12.29 2.97
C ASP A 775 -42.77 -11.36 2.01
N ILE A 776 -42.53 -11.83 0.78
CA ILE A 776 -41.94 -11.01 -0.28
C ILE A 776 -43.00 -10.08 -0.91
N PRO A 777 -42.64 -8.84 -1.27
CA PRO A 777 -43.56 -7.90 -1.92
C PRO A 777 -43.89 -8.32 -3.36
N VAL A 778 -45.11 -8.07 -3.82
CA VAL A 778 -45.54 -8.39 -5.19
C VAL A 778 -44.94 -7.46 -6.25
N ASN A 779 -44.81 -7.98 -7.47
CA ASN A 779 -44.38 -7.32 -8.70
C ASN A 779 -43.01 -6.64 -8.57
N LYS A 780 -42.08 -7.29 -7.86
CA LYS A 780 -40.69 -6.86 -7.74
C LYS A 780 -39.81 -7.66 -8.70
N ASP A 781 -38.86 -6.94 -9.30
CA ASP A 781 -37.71 -7.55 -9.96
C ASP A 781 -36.76 -8.04 -8.85
N MET A 782 -36.38 -9.31 -8.95
CA MET A 782 -35.59 -10.02 -7.95
C MET A 782 -34.45 -10.78 -8.63
N THR A 783 -33.37 -10.97 -7.89
CA THR A 783 -32.21 -11.77 -8.32
C THR A 783 -32.02 -12.92 -7.35
N PHE A 784 -32.08 -14.15 -7.85
CA PHE A 784 -31.72 -15.37 -7.10
C PHE A 784 -30.29 -15.77 -7.47
N GLY A 785 -29.37 -15.85 -6.51
CA GLY A 785 -27.97 -16.20 -6.75
C GLY A 785 -27.44 -17.29 -5.81
N LEU A 786 -26.39 -17.99 -6.24
CA LEU A 786 -25.57 -18.89 -5.42
C LEU A 786 -24.18 -19.06 -6.04
N TYR A 787 -23.25 -19.65 -5.31
CA TYR A 787 -21.99 -20.15 -5.84
C TYR A 787 -22.05 -21.66 -6.07
N TYR A 788 -21.67 -22.10 -7.26
CA TYR A 788 -21.68 -23.49 -7.71
C TYR A 788 -20.27 -24.01 -7.93
N SER A 789 -19.97 -25.22 -7.46
CA SER A 789 -18.72 -25.90 -7.75
C SER A 789 -18.96 -27.33 -8.21
N ASP A 790 -18.36 -27.65 -9.36
CA ASP A 790 -18.16 -29.00 -9.85
C ASP A 790 -16.68 -29.17 -10.22
N GLN A 791 -15.96 -29.97 -9.45
CA GLN A 791 -14.52 -30.13 -9.61
C GLN A 791 -14.15 -31.14 -10.71
N LYS A 792 -15.13 -31.82 -11.33
CA LYS A 792 -14.88 -32.66 -12.52
C LYS A 792 -14.73 -31.84 -13.80
N GLY A 793 -15.02 -30.53 -13.76
CA GLY A 793 -14.72 -29.59 -14.83
C GLY A 793 -15.58 -29.79 -16.08
N ASP A 794 -15.05 -29.41 -17.23
CA ASP A 794 -15.80 -29.33 -18.50
C ASP A 794 -16.38 -30.67 -18.97
N ASP A 795 -15.75 -31.77 -18.59
CA ASP A 795 -16.14 -33.13 -18.94
C ASP A 795 -17.18 -33.72 -17.97
N SER A 796 -17.58 -33.00 -16.92
CA SER A 796 -18.55 -33.48 -15.94
C SER A 796 -19.86 -33.93 -16.60
N VAL A 797 -20.44 -35.02 -16.10
CA VAL A 797 -21.81 -35.42 -16.49
C VAL A 797 -22.88 -34.70 -15.65
N THR A 798 -22.49 -33.83 -14.74
CA THR A 798 -23.38 -33.20 -13.77
C THR A 798 -23.79 -31.80 -14.24
N THR A 799 -25.05 -31.47 -14.02
CA THR A 799 -25.60 -30.13 -14.28
C THR A 799 -26.39 -29.67 -13.06
N LEU A 800 -26.23 -28.40 -12.69
CA LEU A 800 -27.04 -27.77 -11.66
C LEU A 800 -28.37 -27.32 -12.25
N HIS A 801 -29.48 -27.87 -11.77
CA HIS A 801 -30.82 -27.34 -12.01
C HIS A 801 -31.20 -26.38 -10.90
N ILE A 802 -31.16 -25.09 -11.21
CA ILE A 802 -31.45 -24.00 -10.28
C ILE A 802 -32.76 -23.32 -10.69
N GLY A 803 -33.58 -22.92 -9.73
CA GLY A 803 -34.79 -22.17 -10.06
C GLY A 803 -35.66 -21.81 -8.87
N LEU A 804 -36.86 -21.32 -9.20
CA LEU A 804 -37.87 -20.89 -8.26
C LEU A 804 -39.25 -21.45 -8.63
N LYS A 805 -40.04 -21.80 -7.61
CA LYS A 805 -41.44 -22.21 -7.73
C LYS A 805 -42.36 -21.27 -6.97
N ASP A 806 -43.60 -21.14 -7.42
CA ASP A 806 -44.66 -20.52 -6.65
C ASP A 806 -45.19 -21.44 -5.52
N SER A 807 -46.06 -20.92 -4.67
CA SER A 807 -46.71 -21.68 -3.58
C SER A 807 -47.53 -22.92 -4.02
N LEU A 808 -47.83 -23.06 -5.32
CA LEU A 808 -48.52 -24.21 -5.90
C LEU A 808 -47.55 -25.22 -6.53
N GLY A 809 -46.24 -24.93 -6.52
CA GLY A 809 -45.18 -25.74 -7.12
C GLY A 809 -44.98 -25.50 -8.62
N ASN A 810 -45.58 -24.47 -9.22
CA ASN A 810 -45.32 -24.12 -10.61
C ASN A 810 -43.98 -23.38 -10.72
N ILE A 811 -43.18 -23.74 -11.72
CA ILE A 811 -41.91 -23.06 -11.99
C ILE A 811 -42.16 -21.62 -12.46
N LEU A 812 -41.55 -20.67 -11.75
CA LEU A 812 -41.55 -19.25 -12.11
C LEU A 812 -40.38 -18.93 -13.04
N LYS A 813 -39.21 -19.45 -12.72
CA LYS A 813 -37.96 -19.31 -13.47
C LYS A 813 -37.05 -20.49 -13.12
N GLU A 814 -36.34 -21.02 -14.10
CA GLU A 814 -35.34 -22.05 -13.89
C GLU A 814 -34.24 -21.98 -14.95
N GLU A 815 -33.10 -22.57 -14.65
CA GLU A 815 -31.97 -22.74 -15.54
C GLU A 815 -31.22 -24.04 -15.22
N ARG A 816 -30.49 -24.55 -16.21
CA ARG A 816 -29.60 -25.71 -16.09
C ARG A 816 -28.20 -25.23 -16.42
N VAL A 817 -27.32 -25.26 -15.43
CA VAL A 817 -26.00 -24.65 -15.49
C VAL A 817 -24.93 -25.72 -15.36
N HIS A 818 -24.05 -25.77 -16.35
CA HIS A 818 -22.88 -26.63 -16.34
C HIS A 818 -21.63 -25.80 -16.02
N VAL A 819 -20.64 -26.38 -15.33
CA VAL A 819 -19.45 -25.61 -14.89
C VAL A 819 -18.66 -25.01 -16.06
N ARG A 820 -18.59 -25.73 -17.19
CA ARG A 820 -18.02 -25.27 -18.47
C ARG A 820 -18.59 -23.92 -18.98
N ASP A 821 -19.81 -23.57 -18.56
CA ASP A 821 -20.48 -22.33 -19.00
C ASP A 821 -20.15 -21.14 -18.09
N LEU A 822 -19.31 -21.34 -17.06
CA LEU A 822 -19.01 -20.39 -15.98
C LEU A 822 -17.54 -19.92 -15.96
N ASP A 823 -16.83 -20.02 -17.08
CA ASP A 823 -15.43 -19.59 -17.18
C ASP A 823 -15.26 -18.12 -16.76
N ASP A 824 -16.14 -17.25 -17.26
CA ASP A 824 -16.16 -15.80 -17.00
C ASP A 824 -16.92 -15.41 -15.70
N ALA A 825 -17.50 -16.36 -14.98
CA ALA A 825 -18.25 -16.08 -13.77
C ALA A 825 -17.34 -15.66 -12.60
N ALA A 826 -17.88 -14.81 -11.72
CA ALA A 826 -17.20 -14.40 -10.50
C ALA A 826 -16.84 -15.62 -9.64
N GLN A 827 -15.64 -15.59 -9.06
CA GLN A 827 -15.08 -16.70 -8.31
C GLN A 827 -15.25 -16.49 -6.80
N GLY A 828 -15.37 -17.57 -6.05
CA GLY A 828 -15.34 -17.52 -4.58
C GLY A 828 -14.02 -16.95 -4.08
N THR A 829 -14.09 -16.10 -3.05
CA THR A 829 -12.91 -15.44 -2.46
C THR A 829 -12.03 -16.39 -1.63
N ASN A 830 -12.61 -17.45 -1.07
CA ASN A 830 -11.87 -18.54 -0.39
C ASN A 830 -11.38 -19.60 -1.40
N LYS A 831 -12.25 -20.03 -2.32
CA LYS A 831 -11.97 -21.09 -3.30
C LYS A 831 -12.44 -20.70 -4.69
N SER A 832 -11.50 -20.56 -5.62
CA SER A 832 -11.73 -20.09 -6.99
C SER A 832 -12.57 -21.00 -7.88
N HIS A 833 -12.70 -22.28 -7.51
CA HIS A 833 -13.52 -23.25 -8.23
C HIS A 833 -15.03 -23.15 -7.92
N PHE A 834 -15.42 -22.30 -6.97
CA PHE A 834 -16.80 -21.88 -6.82
C PHE A 834 -17.06 -20.72 -7.78
N LYS A 835 -18.08 -20.88 -8.63
CA LYS A 835 -18.46 -19.94 -9.67
C LYS A 835 -19.87 -19.42 -9.41
N GLN A 836 -20.05 -18.11 -9.50
CA GLN A 836 -21.34 -17.50 -9.24
C GLN A 836 -22.36 -17.83 -10.35
N VAL A 837 -23.58 -18.13 -9.94
CA VAL A 837 -24.74 -18.38 -10.80
C VAL A 837 -25.87 -17.47 -10.33
N SER A 838 -26.59 -16.83 -11.24
CA SER A 838 -27.68 -15.91 -10.89
C SER A 838 -28.84 -15.95 -11.89
N LEU A 839 -30.05 -15.76 -11.39
CA LEU A 839 -31.31 -15.72 -12.12
C LEU A 839 -32.10 -14.46 -11.79
N ASP A 840 -32.31 -13.62 -12.81
CA ASP A 840 -33.23 -12.48 -12.70
C ASP A 840 -34.65 -12.86 -13.10
N PHE A 841 -35.63 -12.42 -12.31
CA PHE A 841 -37.04 -12.64 -12.58
C PHE A 841 -37.92 -11.57 -11.91
N ASN A 842 -39.18 -11.48 -12.34
CA ASN A 842 -40.20 -10.72 -11.63
C ASN A 842 -41.15 -11.70 -10.93
N ASN A 843 -41.40 -11.49 -9.64
CA ASN A 843 -42.23 -12.43 -8.86
C ASN A 843 -43.74 -12.29 -9.13
N GLY A 844 -44.19 -11.29 -9.89
CA GLY A 844 -45.60 -11.06 -10.18
C GLY A 844 -46.43 -10.94 -8.89
N ASP A 845 -47.60 -11.57 -8.84
CA ASP A 845 -48.44 -11.51 -7.64
C ASP A 845 -48.03 -12.49 -6.52
N ASN A 846 -46.88 -13.17 -6.64
CA ASN A 846 -46.41 -14.14 -5.65
C ASN A 846 -45.78 -13.43 -4.45
N THR A 847 -46.35 -13.66 -3.25
CA THR A 847 -45.78 -13.21 -1.97
C THR A 847 -44.95 -14.30 -1.27
N GLU A 848 -44.73 -15.41 -1.96
CA GLU A 848 -44.03 -16.59 -1.48
C GLU A 848 -43.42 -17.32 -2.68
N VAL A 849 -42.16 -17.73 -2.55
CA VAL A 849 -41.45 -18.55 -3.53
C VAL A 849 -40.67 -19.66 -2.83
N GLU A 850 -40.44 -20.76 -3.52
CA GLU A 850 -39.48 -21.79 -3.10
C GLU A 850 -38.29 -21.74 -4.05
N ILE A 851 -37.11 -21.35 -3.55
CA ILE A 851 -35.85 -21.44 -4.29
C ILE A 851 -35.32 -22.87 -4.21
N PHE A 852 -34.69 -23.36 -5.27
CA PHE A 852 -34.11 -24.70 -5.28
C PHE A 852 -32.83 -24.79 -6.11
N ALA A 853 -31.99 -25.75 -5.72
CA ALA A 853 -30.79 -26.15 -6.41
C ALA A 853 -30.68 -27.69 -6.36
N TYR A 854 -30.87 -28.33 -7.50
CA TYR A 854 -30.82 -29.79 -7.64
C TYR A 854 -29.72 -30.21 -8.59
N MET A 855 -29.15 -31.38 -8.33
CA MET A 855 -28.16 -32.01 -9.18
C MET A 855 -28.87 -32.90 -10.21
N GLU A 856 -28.66 -32.68 -11.50
CA GLU A 856 -29.10 -33.55 -12.59
C GLU A 856 -27.87 -34.25 -13.21
N ILE A 857 -28.01 -35.53 -13.59
CA ILE A 857 -26.97 -36.31 -14.26
C ILE A 857 -27.36 -36.56 -15.72
N ASP A 858 -26.44 -36.30 -16.65
CA ASP A 858 -26.60 -36.68 -18.05
C ASP A 858 -26.45 -38.19 -18.23
N THR A 859 -27.58 -38.89 -18.17
CA THR A 859 -27.66 -40.35 -18.36
C THR A 859 -27.57 -40.81 -19.83
N THR A 860 -27.33 -39.91 -20.79
CA THR A 860 -27.24 -40.29 -22.21
C THR A 860 -26.01 -41.13 -22.53
N ASP A 861 -24.92 -40.97 -21.77
CA ASP A 861 -23.74 -41.84 -21.79
C ASP A 861 -23.46 -42.43 -20.40
N MET A 862 -24.11 -43.57 -20.12
CA MET A 862 -23.91 -44.31 -18.88
C MET A 862 -22.47 -44.82 -18.68
N THR A 863 -21.65 -44.88 -19.74
CA THR A 863 -20.23 -45.23 -19.62
C THR A 863 -19.47 -44.10 -18.93
N ALA A 864 -19.73 -42.85 -19.34
CA ALA A 864 -19.13 -41.66 -18.73
C ALA A 864 -19.60 -41.50 -17.28
N VAL A 865 -20.89 -41.69 -17.00
CA VAL A 865 -21.45 -41.66 -15.64
C VAL A 865 -20.75 -42.68 -14.73
N THR A 866 -20.62 -43.93 -15.18
CA THR A 866 -19.97 -44.99 -14.39
C THR A 866 -18.49 -44.70 -14.18
N ALA A 867 -17.77 -44.29 -15.23
CA ALA A 867 -16.35 -43.97 -15.12
C ALA A 867 -16.07 -42.79 -14.18
N GLN A 868 -16.91 -41.75 -14.24
CA GLN A 868 -16.77 -40.61 -13.36
C GLN A 868 -17.11 -40.95 -11.91
N GLN A 869 -18.14 -41.76 -11.66
CA GLN A 869 -18.52 -42.24 -10.32
C GLN A 869 -17.47 -43.17 -9.69
N GLU A 870 -16.85 -44.06 -10.47
CA GLU A 870 -15.82 -44.99 -9.98
C GLU A 870 -14.49 -44.29 -9.63
N GLY A 871 -14.18 -43.18 -10.32
CA GLY A 871 -12.98 -42.38 -10.07
C GLY A 871 -13.08 -41.58 -8.77
N ASP A 872 -14.16 -40.82 -8.62
CA ASP A 872 -14.56 -40.05 -7.43
C ASP A 872 -16.09 -39.90 -7.45
N GLU A 873 -16.75 -39.77 -6.31
CA GLU A 873 -18.22 -39.60 -6.26
C GLU A 873 -18.71 -38.49 -7.21
N LEU A 874 -19.84 -38.70 -7.91
CA LEU A 874 -20.52 -37.63 -8.64
C LEU A 874 -21.06 -36.64 -7.62
N GLU A 875 -20.42 -35.48 -7.53
CA GLU A 875 -20.59 -34.54 -6.44
C GLU A 875 -20.45 -33.10 -6.93
N VAL A 876 -21.35 -32.25 -6.42
CA VAL A 876 -21.28 -30.81 -6.57
C VAL A 876 -21.44 -30.13 -5.22
N ARG A 877 -21.04 -28.86 -5.15
CA ARG A 877 -21.24 -28.00 -3.98
C ARG A 877 -21.95 -26.72 -4.37
N VAL A 878 -22.82 -26.27 -3.49
CA VAL A 878 -23.54 -25.00 -3.60
C VAL A 878 -23.43 -24.22 -2.30
N ASP A 879 -23.24 -22.92 -2.41
CA ASP A 879 -22.93 -22.03 -1.28
C ASP A 879 -23.49 -20.63 -1.51
N GLU A 880 -23.58 -19.81 -0.46
CA GLU A 880 -23.96 -18.38 -0.50
C GLU A 880 -25.25 -18.10 -1.29
N PHE A 881 -26.33 -18.81 -0.97
CA PHE A 881 -27.65 -18.58 -1.57
C PHE A 881 -28.17 -17.19 -1.19
N THR A 882 -28.62 -16.44 -2.19
CA THR A 882 -29.16 -15.06 -2.05
C THR A 882 -30.45 -14.94 -2.83
N LEU A 883 -31.45 -14.25 -2.29
CA LEU A 883 -32.65 -13.87 -3.02
C LEU A 883 -32.96 -12.44 -2.65
N SER A 884 -32.67 -11.55 -3.58
CA SER A 884 -32.58 -10.13 -3.30
C SER A 884 -33.50 -9.31 -4.17
N TYR A 885 -33.95 -8.17 -3.65
CA TYR A 885 -34.72 -7.19 -4.39
C TYR A 885 -34.49 -5.78 -3.84
N LYS A 886 -34.91 -4.78 -4.61
CA LYS A 886 -34.87 -3.39 -4.18
C LYS A 886 -36.11 -2.98 -3.38
N GLY A 887 -35.90 -2.71 -2.09
CA GLY A 887 -36.91 -2.39 -1.08
C GLY A 887 -36.81 -0.94 -0.57
N THR A 888 -37.77 -0.56 0.26
CA THR A 888 -37.69 0.71 1.01
C THR A 888 -36.83 0.50 2.26
N PRO A 889 -35.95 1.45 2.60
CA PRO A 889 -35.19 1.42 3.85
C PRO A 889 -36.12 1.43 5.07
N ASP A 890 -35.59 0.93 6.18
CA ASP A 890 -36.36 0.81 7.42
C ASP A 890 -36.81 2.19 7.91
N SER A 891 -38.01 2.26 8.49
CA SER A 891 -38.61 3.53 8.93
C SER A 891 -37.82 4.21 10.05
N ASP A 892 -36.99 3.45 10.75
CA ASP A 892 -36.05 3.83 11.80
C ASP A 892 -34.59 3.68 11.37
N GLY A 893 -34.34 3.48 10.07
CA GLY A 893 -33.01 3.43 9.49
C GLY A 893 -32.22 4.70 9.78
N LYS A 894 -30.91 4.53 9.96
CA LYS A 894 -29.96 5.62 10.18
C LYS A 894 -28.83 5.54 9.18
N ALA A 895 -28.32 6.71 8.84
CA ALA A 895 -27.06 6.85 8.11
C ALA A 895 -26.13 7.76 8.89
N TYR A 896 -24.88 7.33 9.06
CA TYR A 896 -23.83 8.17 9.63
C TYR A 896 -22.83 8.52 8.54
N PHE A 897 -22.28 9.73 8.62
CA PHE A 897 -21.31 10.23 7.65
C PHE A 897 -20.16 10.94 8.36
N ASP A 898 -18.96 10.71 7.86
CA ASP A 898 -17.74 11.39 8.27
C ASP A 898 -16.75 11.48 7.10
N GLU A 899 -15.81 12.42 7.20
CA GLU A 899 -14.79 12.79 6.20
C GLU A 899 -15.26 12.72 4.74
N VAL A 900 -16.28 13.53 4.40
CA VAL A 900 -16.84 13.57 3.04
C VAL A 900 -15.91 14.32 2.10
N ARG A 901 -15.44 13.66 1.05
CA ARG A 901 -14.48 14.22 0.10
C ARG A 901 -14.97 14.06 -1.32
N ILE A 902 -14.76 15.07 -2.16
CA ILE A 902 -14.93 14.98 -3.61
C ILE A 902 -13.60 15.31 -4.28
N ILE A 903 -13.15 14.43 -5.17
CA ILE A 903 -11.95 14.66 -5.98
C ILE A 903 -12.26 14.57 -7.47
N ASN A 904 -11.40 15.17 -8.28
CA ASN A 904 -11.38 15.01 -9.73
C ASN A 904 -9.94 14.90 -10.23
N ARG A 905 -9.79 14.38 -11.45
CA ARG A 905 -8.51 14.29 -12.14
C ARG A 905 -8.47 15.23 -13.33
N VAL A 906 -7.43 16.06 -13.38
CA VAL A 906 -7.07 16.82 -14.59
C VAL A 906 -5.87 16.16 -15.27
N ASN A 907 -5.71 16.35 -16.57
CA ASN A 907 -4.51 15.85 -17.24
C ASN A 907 -3.29 16.64 -16.74
N ALA A 908 -2.19 15.92 -16.48
CA ALA A 908 -0.86 16.52 -16.45
C ALA A 908 -0.67 17.25 -17.79
N LYS A 909 -0.45 18.56 -17.76
CA LYS A 909 -0.21 19.37 -18.96
C LYS A 909 1.22 19.81 -19.01
#